data_AF-G3N4P7-F1
#
_entry.id   AF-G3N4P7-F1
#
_cell.length_a   1.000
_cell.length_b   1.000
_cell.length_c   1.000
_cell.angle_alpha   90.00
_cell.angle_beta   90.00
_cell.angle_gamma   90.00
#
_symmetry.space_group_name_H-M   'P 1'
#
loop_
_entity.id
_entity.type
_entity.pdbx_description
1 polymer ?
#
loop_
_entity_poly.entity_id
_entity_poly.type
_entity_poly.pdbx_seq_one_letter_code
_entity_poly.pdbx_strand_id
1 'polypeptide(L)'
;RKFLISWVGEDWVFLILLGILTALLSWGMDFCVGLCLQAQMWMYGGPDRNVFLQYLVWVTYPVVLIIFSAGFTQILAPHAVGSGIPEMKTILRGVVLKEYLTFKTFVAKVVSLTFTLGSRMPLGKESPFVHIASLCGAMISKFMSLFGGIEENESRSIEMLAAASAVGVSCCFASPIGGVLFSIEVTATFFAVRNYWRGFFAATISAFIYRMLAVWNGDEETLTALYKTHFRLDFPSDLQELPAFAVLGIASGFIGALFVYLNRLIVKFIRNQKVINRFLMKKRLLYPVLVTLLISTLTFPPGFGQFMAGKFTAEESLFTLLDNRTWGKQGIPEDYDYIGHSNPWLHPQVNVFVTLVLFIVMKFWMSALAITMPVPCGAFMPVFLLGAAFGRLVGEGMAAWFPDGINTNGTIYPIVPGTYAVVGAAALSGAATHTVSPAVIVFELTGQMSHMLPVMIAVILANAVAQSLQPSLYDSLIRIKKLPYLPELGWGKYNIRVEDIMVRDVRYITLNCCYRDLHNVLLTGHLKTLALVESTESMILLGSIERAQLQALLSLQLSRSRRLEFIRERAVGEKRRLSVASDTGSKDGGRLSWAQRHVLLAKSKIRKEVLKVPGVFVWQITEWEEQKLDEQVNFSNCKIDPAPIQLVERTSLHKTHTLFSLLGLDHAYVTSIGRLIGVVSLKEVTISRPFLKCVPPPPKKKPRLPKRERGARCVLRSPPAV
;
A
#
# COMPACT_ATOMS: atom_id res chain seq x y z
N ARG A 1 11.83 -31.09 -24.01
CA ARG A 1 12.27 -29.66 -23.97
C ARG A 1 11.12 -28.66 -23.83
N LYS A 2 10.00 -28.74 -24.58
CA LYS A 2 8.82 -27.86 -24.37
C LYS A 2 8.10 -28.04 -23.01
N PHE A 3 8.26 -29.20 -22.37
CA PHE A 3 7.62 -29.52 -21.09
C PHE A 3 8.31 -28.84 -19.89
N LEU A 4 9.65 -28.77 -19.86
CA LEU A 4 10.40 -28.13 -18.77
C LEU A 4 10.21 -26.60 -18.73
N ILE A 5 10.08 -25.94 -19.88
CA ILE A 5 9.82 -24.49 -19.97
C ILE A 5 8.37 -24.15 -19.58
N SER A 6 7.42 -25.06 -19.85
CA SER A 6 6.03 -24.94 -19.40
C SER A 6 5.88 -25.19 -17.89
N TRP A 7 6.69 -26.07 -17.30
CA TRP A 7 6.56 -26.48 -15.89
C TRP A 7 7.43 -25.66 -14.93
N VAL A 8 8.59 -25.16 -15.37
CA VAL A 8 9.46 -24.23 -14.62
C VAL A 8 8.95 -22.77 -14.67
N GLY A 9 7.75 -22.56 -15.23
CA GLY A 9 6.80 -21.57 -14.76
C GLY A 9 7.01 -20.16 -15.26
N GLU A 10 6.08 -19.67 -16.06
CA GLU A 10 5.96 -18.26 -16.47
C GLU A 10 6.02 -17.29 -15.26
N ASP A 11 5.58 -17.74 -14.08
CA ASP A 11 5.72 -17.03 -12.81
C ASP A 11 7.19 -16.77 -12.42
N TRP A 12 8.09 -17.75 -12.58
CA TRP A 12 9.50 -17.57 -12.22
C TRP A 12 10.21 -16.66 -13.21
N VAL A 13 9.87 -16.75 -14.51
CA VAL A 13 10.38 -15.82 -15.54
C VAL A 13 9.92 -14.39 -15.25
N PHE A 14 8.65 -14.22 -14.86
CA PHE A 14 8.11 -12.94 -14.40
C PHE A 14 8.94 -12.37 -13.23
N LEU A 15 9.23 -13.19 -12.22
CA LEU A 15 9.98 -12.79 -11.03
C LEU A 15 11.44 -12.42 -11.33
N ILE A 16 12.10 -13.15 -12.24
CA ILE A 16 13.46 -12.81 -12.70
C ILE A 16 13.45 -11.46 -13.41
N LEU A 17 12.55 -11.26 -14.37
CA LEU A 17 12.44 -10.02 -15.14
C LEU A 17 12.13 -8.83 -14.23
N LEU A 18 11.24 -9.04 -13.25
CA LEU A 18 10.91 -8.05 -12.24
C LEU A 18 12.14 -7.63 -11.44
N GLY A 19 12.90 -8.59 -10.90
CA GLY A 19 14.11 -8.31 -10.12
C GLY A 19 15.20 -7.58 -10.90
N ILE A 20 15.45 -7.99 -12.16
CA ILE A 20 16.43 -7.32 -13.03
C ILE A 20 15.99 -5.88 -13.34
N LEU A 21 14.72 -5.68 -13.71
CA LEU A 21 14.20 -4.36 -14.08
C LEU A 21 14.23 -3.40 -12.88
N THR A 22 13.83 -3.85 -11.69
CA THR A 22 13.87 -3.01 -10.49
C THR A 22 15.30 -2.66 -10.08
N ALA A 23 16.25 -3.58 -10.19
CA ALA A 23 17.66 -3.33 -9.89
C ALA A 23 18.25 -2.24 -10.81
N LEU A 24 18.04 -2.37 -12.12
CA LEU A 24 18.49 -1.38 -13.11
C LEU A 24 17.85 0.00 -12.86
N LEU A 25 16.57 0.04 -12.50
CA LEU A 25 15.87 1.28 -12.19
C LEU A 25 16.39 1.93 -10.90
N SER A 26 16.66 1.15 -9.84
CA SER A 26 17.23 1.72 -8.61
C SER A 26 18.63 2.25 -8.85
N TRP A 27 19.51 1.45 -9.47
CA TRP A 27 20.87 1.86 -9.75
C TRP A 27 20.93 3.11 -10.64
N GLY A 28 20.14 3.14 -11.73
CA GLY A 28 20.07 4.31 -12.61
C GLY A 28 19.52 5.55 -11.91
N MET A 29 18.55 5.39 -11.00
CA MET A 29 18.04 6.49 -10.19
C MET A 29 19.11 7.01 -9.22
N ASP A 30 19.82 6.13 -8.51
CA ASP A 30 20.87 6.49 -7.56
C ASP A 30 22.04 7.19 -8.27
N PHE A 31 22.43 6.70 -9.45
CA PHE A 31 23.43 7.34 -10.30
C PHE A 31 23.02 8.78 -10.69
N CYS A 32 21.77 8.98 -11.16
CA CYS A 32 21.27 10.33 -11.46
C CYS A 32 21.20 11.23 -10.22
N VAL A 33 20.83 10.69 -9.06
CA VAL A 33 20.82 11.42 -7.79
C VAL A 33 22.23 11.84 -7.41
N GLY A 34 23.21 10.95 -7.51
CA GLY A 34 24.63 11.23 -7.29
C GLY A 34 25.13 12.38 -8.16
N LEU A 35 24.81 12.35 -9.46
CA LEU A 35 25.14 13.44 -10.39
C LEU A 35 24.53 14.79 -9.97
N CYS A 36 23.26 14.81 -9.53
CA CYS A 36 22.64 16.04 -9.02
C CYS A 36 23.34 16.55 -7.75
N LEU A 37 23.63 15.67 -6.80
CA LEU A 37 24.29 16.02 -5.54
C LEU A 37 25.72 16.54 -5.76
N GLN A 38 26.47 15.91 -6.67
CA GLN A 38 27.81 16.35 -7.06
C GLN A 38 27.77 17.69 -7.80
N ALA A 39 26.82 17.88 -8.72
CA ALA A 39 26.63 19.16 -9.41
C ALA A 39 26.31 20.30 -8.44
N GLN A 40 25.49 20.04 -7.41
CA GLN A 40 25.21 21.01 -6.36
C GLN A 40 26.48 21.40 -5.61
N MET A 41 27.30 20.42 -5.20
CA MET A 41 28.53 20.68 -4.46
C MET A 41 29.57 21.41 -5.31
N TRP A 42 29.67 21.07 -6.59
CA TRP A 42 30.51 21.77 -7.55
C TRP A 42 30.08 23.24 -7.71
N MET A 43 28.79 23.51 -7.86
CA MET A 43 28.27 24.88 -7.92
C MET A 43 28.44 25.65 -6.61
N TYR A 44 28.32 24.98 -5.47
CA TYR A 44 28.57 25.60 -4.16
C TYR A 44 30.06 25.96 -3.98
N GLY A 45 30.98 25.16 -4.53
CA GLY A 45 32.42 25.41 -4.47
C GLY A 45 32.92 26.52 -5.41
N GLY A 46 32.24 26.83 -6.51
CA GLY A 46 32.70 27.87 -7.45
C GLY A 46 32.86 29.28 -6.82
N PRO A 47 31.90 29.78 -6.02
CA PRO A 47 31.97 31.08 -5.36
C PRO A 47 32.87 31.11 -4.12
N ASP A 48 34.16 30.77 -4.24
CA ASP A 48 35.06 30.55 -3.09
C ASP A 48 35.20 31.72 -2.09
N ARG A 49 34.82 32.96 -2.45
CA ARG A 49 34.98 34.15 -1.59
C ARG A 49 33.69 34.85 -1.16
N ASN A 50 32.55 34.56 -1.80
CA ASN A 50 31.32 35.32 -1.59
C ASN A 50 30.25 34.48 -0.90
N VAL A 51 30.13 34.61 0.43
CA VAL A 51 29.15 33.87 1.26
C VAL A 51 27.71 34.10 0.78
N PHE A 52 27.38 35.31 0.32
CA PHE A 52 26.05 35.60 -0.25
C PHE A 52 25.76 34.79 -1.52
N LEU A 53 26.75 34.64 -2.41
CA LEU A 53 26.59 33.86 -3.63
C LEU A 53 26.51 32.36 -3.32
N GLN A 54 27.30 31.88 -2.36
CA GLN A 54 27.19 30.51 -1.83
C GLN A 54 25.81 30.24 -1.24
N TYR A 55 25.26 31.19 -0.47
CA TYR A 55 23.89 31.10 0.08
C TYR A 55 22.83 31.05 -1.03
N LEU A 56 22.94 31.94 -2.03
CA LEU A 56 22.02 31.92 -3.17
C LEU A 56 22.07 30.58 -3.90
N VAL A 57 23.25 30.04 -4.21
CA VAL A 57 23.39 28.72 -4.86
C VAL A 57 22.81 27.61 -3.98
N TRP A 58 23.11 27.63 -2.68
CA TRP A 58 22.65 26.62 -1.72
C TRP A 58 21.11 26.55 -1.60
N VAL A 59 20.44 27.70 -1.64
CA VAL A 59 18.97 27.76 -1.54
C VAL A 59 18.29 27.57 -2.88
N THR A 60 18.79 28.21 -3.94
CA THR A 60 18.14 28.17 -5.27
C THR A 60 18.16 26.79 -5.88
N TYR A 61 19.26 26.03 -5.74
CA TYR A 61 19.37 24.71 -6.37
C TYR A 61 18.31 23.71 -5.87
N PRO A 62 18.16 23.44 -4.55
CA PRO A 62 17.08 22.60 -4.04
C PRO A 62 15.68 23.10 -4.40
N VAL A 63 15.47 24.42 -4.38
CA VAL A 63 14.17 25.03 -4.71
C VAL A 63 13.79 24.74 -6.16
N VAL A 64 14.71 24.89 -7.11
CA VAL A 64 14.46 24.61 -8.54
C VAL A 64 14.14 23.13 -8.74
N LEU A 65 14.91 22.21 -8.13
CA LEU A 65 14.67 20.78 -8.26
C LEU A 65 13.32 20.34 -7.66
N ILE A 66 12.94 20.88 -6.50
CA ILE A 66 11.66 20.58 -5.88
C ILE A 66 10.48 21.18 -6.67
N ILE A 67 10.62 22.38 -7.22
CA ILE A 67 9.61 22.96 -8.13
C ILE A 67 9.41 22.05 -9.33
N PHE A 68 10.51 21.59 -9.95
CA PHE A 68 10.45 20.68 -11.08
C PHE A 68 9.75 19.37 -10.72
N SER A 69 10.16 18.71 -9.63
CA SER A 69 9.55 17.48 -9.13
C SER A 69 8.05 17.63 -8.85
N ALA A 70 7.67 18.67 -8.10
CA ALA A 70 6.27 18.93 -7.75
C ALA A 70 5.43 19.28 -8.99
N GLY A 71 5.97 20.08 -9.91
CA GLY A 71 5.33 20.45 -11.18
C GLY A 71 5.11 19.23 -12.07
N PHE A 72 6.16 18.43 -12.30
CA PHE A 72 6.10 17.23 -13.15
C PHE A 72 5.10 16.21 -12.62
N THR A 73 5.11 15.95 -11.31
CA THR A 73 4.14 15.05 -10.66
C THR A 73 2.71 15.55 -10.88
N GLN A 74 2.47 16.86 -10.72
CA GLN A 74 1.12 17.42 -10.83
C GLN A 74 0.58 17.44 -12.25
N ILE A 75 1.45 17.69 -13.24
CA ILE A 75 1.07 17.75 -14.66
C ILE A 75 0.80 16.35 -15.20
N LEU A 76 1.68 15.38 -14.88
CA LEU A 76 1.60 14.05 -15.49
C LEU A 76 0.65 13.10 -14.74
N ALA A 77 0.76 13.02 -13.41
CA ALA A 77 -0.04 12.10 -12.60
C ALA A 77 -0.15 12.57 -11.13
N PRO A 78 -1.20 13.33 -10.76
CA PRO A 78 -1.34 13.86 -9.39
C PRO A 78 -1.47 12.78 -8.31
N HIS A 79 -1.83 11.55 -8.69
CA HIS A 79 -1.91 10.39 -7.80
C HIS A 79 -0.54 9.82 -7.41
N ALA A 80 0.54 10.19 -8.11
CA ALA A 80 1.90 9.73 -7.79
C ALA A 80 2.51 10.41 -6.54
N VAL A 81 1.84 11.42 -5.98
CA VAL A 81 2.30 12.18 -4.80
C VAL A 81 2.39 11.32 -3.54
N GLY A 82 3.51 11.47 -2.82
CA GLY A 82 3.77 10.83 -1.53
C GLY A 82 4.35 9.42 -1.62
N SER A 83 4.23 8.68 -0.51
CA SER A 83 4.89 7.38 -0.29
C SER A 83 4.44 6.28 -1.25
N GLY A 84 3.15 5.93 -1.33
CA GLY A 84 2.68 4.80 -2.14
C GLY A 84 2.52 3.48 -1.39
N ILE A 85 3.19 3.29 -0.24
CA ILE A 85 2.91 2.15 0.65
C ILE A 85 1.46 2.15 1.17
N PRO A 86 0.88 3.30 1.62
CA PRO A 86 -0.53 3.35 2.02
C PRO A 86 -1.48 2.81 0.95
N GLU A 87 -1.25 3.20 -0.31
CA GLU A 87 -2.01 2.77 -1.46
C GLU A 87 -1.81 1.27 -1.76
N MET A 88 -0.56 0.80 -1.74
CA MET A 88 -0.27 -0.63 -1.94
C MET A 88 -0.88 -1.50 -0.84
N LYS A 89 -0.84 -1.07 0.42
CA LYS A 89 -1.51 -1.74 1.55
C LYS A 89 -3.02 -1.85 1.34
N THR A 90 -3.65 -0.86 0.70
CA THR A 90 -5.08 -0.95 0.36
C THR A 90 -5.37 -1.87 -0.84
N ILE A 91 -4.50 -1.87 -1.85
CA ILE A 91 -4.63 -2.74 -3.02
C ILE A 91 -4.45 -4.21 -2.63
N LEU A 92 -3.45 -4.53 -1.82
CA LEU A 92 -3.16 -5.89 -1.37
C LEU A 92 -4.24 -6.46 -0.41
N ARG A 93 -5.08 -5.59 0.16
CA ARG A 93 -6.28 -6.00 0.93
C ARG A 93 -7.53 -6.19 0.06
N GLY A 94 -7.40 -6.11 -1.27
CA GLY A 94 -8.47 -6.37 -2.24
C GLY A 94 -9.14 -5.13 -2.81
N VAL A 95 -8.76 -3.91 -2.41
CA VAL A 95 -9.39 -2.69 -2.97
C VAL A 95 -8.67 -2.23 -4.23
N VAL A 96 -9.32 -2.42 -5.38
CA VAL A 96 -8.73 -2.11 -6.69
C VAL A 96 -8.69 -0.60 -6.94
N LEU A 97 -7.48 -0.02 -6.93
CA LEU A 97 -7.22 1.39 -7.26
C LEU A 97 -6.56 1.52 -8.65
N LYS A 98 -7.35 1.37 -9.73
CA LYS A 98 -6.83 1.31 -11.11
C LYS A 98 -6.01 2.54 -11.54
N GLU A 99 -6.33 3.72 -11.03
CA GLU A 99 -5.64 4.98 -11.36
C GLU A 99 -4.20 5.05 -10.82
N TYR A 100 -3.86 4.23 -9.83
CA TYR A 100 -2.54 4.23 -9.20
C TYR A 100 -1.54 3.29 -9.90
N LEU A 101 -2.03 2.29 -10.65
CA LEU A 101 -1.21 1.28 -11.34
C LEU A 101 -1.06 1.58 -12.85
N THR A 102 -0.77 2.84 -13.22
CA THR A 102 -0.66 3.25 -14.62
C THR A 102 0.78 3.54 -15.07
N PHE A 103 1.06 3.43 -16.37
CA PHE A 103 2.37 3.82 -16.91
C PHE A 103 2.68 5.32 -16.70
N LYS A 104 1.67 6.19 -16.73
CA LYS A 104 1.82 7.63 -16.46
C LYS A 104 2.31 7.86 -15.03
N THR A 105 1.74 7.15 -14.05
CA THR A 105 2.19 7.21 -12.65
C THR A 105 3.61 6.68 -12.48
N PHE A 106 4.02 5.66 -13.25
CA PHE A 106 5.40 5.15 -13.25
C PHE A 106 6.40 6.23 -13.66
N VAL A 107 6.23 6.81 -14.85
CA VAL A 107 7.14 7.86 -15.36
C VAL A 107 7.14 9.08 -14.45
N ALA A 108 5.95 9.53 -14.00
CA ALA A 108 5.84 10.65 -13.07
C ALA A 108 6.63 10.42 -11.78
N LYS A 109 6.54 9.21 -11.20
CA LYS A 109 7.12 8.90 -9.91
C LYS A 109 8.64 8.69 -9.97
N VAL A 110 9.14 7.98 -10.99
CA VAL A 110 10.60 7.77 -11.17
C VAL A 110 11.31 9.12 -11.34
N VAL A 111 10.89 9.92 -12.33
CA VAL A 111 11.56 11.20 -12.63
C VAL A 111 11.47 12.18 -11.47
N SER A 112 10.27 12.35 -10.88
CA SER A 112 10.09 13.29 -9.77
C SER A 112 10.84 12.86 -8.51
N LEU A 113 10.93 11.55 -8.24
CA LEU A 113 11.68 11.04 -7.10
C LEU A 113 13.18 11.31 -7.23
N THR A 114 13.77 11.11 -8.43
CA THR A 114 15.18 11.44 -8.71
C THR A 114 15.50 12.88 -8.34
N PHE A 115 14.71 13.86 -8.81
CA PHE A 115 14.94 15.27 -8.49
C PHE A 115 14.62 15.61 -7.02
N THR A 116 13.69 14.89 -6.39
CA THR A 116 13.39 15.07 -4.97
C THR A 116 14.58 14.66 -4.10
N LEU A 117 15.23 13.54 -4.39
CA LEU A 117 16.42 13.10 -3.66
C LEU A 117 17.66 13.94 -4.02
N GLY A 118 17.80 14.32 -5.29
CA GLY A 118 18.87 15.22 -5.75
C GLY A 118 18.83 16.62 -5.11
N SER A 119 17.73 17.00 -4.44
CA SER A 119 17.57 18.30 -3.78
C SER A 119 18.17 18.39 -2.36
N ARG A 120 18.74 17.31 -1.82
CA ARG A 120 19.22 17.20 -0.41
C ARG A 120 18.14 17.38 0.67
N MET A 121 16.87 17.43 0.30
CA MET A 121 15.79 17.44 1.28
C MET A 121 15.80 16.13 2.10
N PRO A 122 15.45 16.18 3.40
CA PRO A 122 15.47 15.00 4.28
C PRO A 122 14.29 14.07 3.95
N LEU A 123 14.37 13.38 2.81
CA LEU A 123 13.36 12.50 2.22
C LEU A 123 14.06 11.22 1.72
N GLY A 124 13.36 10.09 1.72
CA GLY A 124 13.90 8.80 1.23
C GLY A 124 13.22 8.26 -0.04
N LYS A 125 13.92 7.41 -0.79
CA LYS A 125 13.36 6.68 -1.95
C LYS A 125 12.51 5.47 -1.58
N GLU A 126 12.84 4.84 -0.46
CA GLU A 126 12.37 3.52 -0.03
C GLU A 126 10.89 3.26 -0.33
N SER A 127 10.01 4.07 0.27
CA SER A 127 8.57 3.83 0.15
C SER A 127 7.95 4.21 -1.20
N PRO A 128 8.33 5.34 -1.86
CA PRO A 128 8.04 5.56 -3.29
C PRO A 128 8.46 4.41 -4.20
N PHE A 129 9.62 3.80 -3.94
CA PHE A 129 10.17 2.76 -4.78
C PHE A 129 9.40 1.44 -4.67
N VAL A 130 8.82 1.12 -3.52
CA VAL A 130 7.85 0.01 -3.38
C VAL A 130 6.73 0.14 -4.41
N HIS A 131 6.19 1.35 -4.58
CA HIS A 131 5.13 1.61 -5.56
C HIS A 131 5.67 1.52 -7.00
N ILE A 132 6.90 1.99 -7.26
CA ILE A 132 7.55 1.88 -8.57
C ILE A 132 7.75 0.41 -8.94
N ALA A 133 8.21 -0.43 -8.02
CA ALA A 133 8.37 -1.86 -8.23
C ALA A 133 7.03 -2.55 -8.49
N SER A 134 5.98 -2.23 -7.74
CA SER A 134 4.62 -2.72 -8.03
C SER A 134 4.07 -2.26 -9.38
N LEU A 135 4.42 -1.05 -9.83
CA LEU A 135 4.11 -0.57 -11.18
C LEU A 135 4.85 -1.37 -12.26
N CYS A 136 6.14 -1.69 -12.06
CA CYS A 136 6.88 -2.61 -12.91
C CYS A 136 6.20 -3.99 -12.97
N GLY A 137 5.81 -4.54 -11.82
CA GLY A 137 5.09 -5.81 -11.75
C GLY A 137 3.77 -5.79 -12.51
N ALA A 138 2.99 -4.71 -12.39
CA ALA A 138 1.74 -4.53 -13.14
C ALA A 138 1.98 -4.44 -14.66
N MET A 139 3.02 -3.71 -15.07
CA MET A 139 3.39 -3.57 -16.48
C MET A 139 3.88 -4.88 -17.10
N ILE A 140 4.74 -5.63 -16.38
CA ILE A 140 5.21 -6.94 -16.81
C ILE A 140 4.04 -7.92 -16.89
N SER A 141 3.08 -7.86 -15.95
CA SER A 141 1.89 -8.72 -15.97
C SER A 141 1.05 -8.46 -17.22
N LYS A 142 0.83 -7.19 -17.56
CA LYS A 142 0.12 -6.80 -18.77
C LYS A 142 0.88 -7.18 -20.04
N PHE A 143 2.20 -7.05 -20.04
CA PHE A 143 3.05 -7.47 -21.15
C PHE A 143 2.97 -8.99 -21.36
N MET A 144 3.09 -9.78 -20.30
CA MET A 144 2.99 -11.25 -20.37
C MET A 144 1.60 -11.71 -20.83
N SER A 145 0.52 -11.02 -20.44
CA SER A 145 -0.85 -11.31 -20.91
C SER A 145 -1.03 -11.10 -22.42
N LEU A 146 -0.21 -10.25 -23.06
CA LEU A 146 -0.24 -10.09 -24.52
C LEU A 146 0.41 -11.27 -25.26
N PHE A 147 1.36 -11.96 -24.63
CA PHE A 147 2.14 -13.05 -25.24
C PHE A 147 1.69 -14.45 -24.82
N GLY A 148 1.11 -14.59 -23.62
CA GLY A 148 0.50 -15.83 -23.11
C GLY A 148 -1.00 -15.64 -22.96
N GLY A 149 -1.80 -16.57 -23.48
CA GLY A 149 -3.28 -16.57 -23.39
C GLY A 149 -3.83 -16.80 -21.97
N ILE A 150 -3.11 -16.35 -20.95
CA ILE A 150 -3.48 -16.43 -19.55
C ILE A 150 -4.51 -15.35 -19.29
N GLU A 151 -5.72 -15.76 -18.92
CA GLU A 151 -6.72 -14.83 -18.40
C GLU A 151 -6.19 -14.15 -17.13
N GLU A 152 -6.33 -12.82 -17.04
CA GLU A 152 -5.94 -12.02 -15.88
C GLU A 152 -6.76 -12.45 -14.65
N ASN A 153 -6.23 -13.37 -13.86
CA ASN A 153 -6.82 -13.71 -12.56
C ASN A 153 -6.44 -12.64 -11.53
N GLU A 154 -7.44 -11.98 -10.93
CA GLU A 154 -7.25 -10.93 -9.92
C GLU A 154 -6.39 -11.42 -8.75
N SER A 155 -6.58 -12.68 -8.32
CA SER A 155 -5.80 -13.28 -7.22
C SER A 155 -4.30 -13.37 -7.56
N ARG A 156 -3.95 -13.88 -8.76
CA ARG A 156 -2.57 -13.96 -9.22
C ARG A 156 -1.95 -12.57 -9.34
N SER A 157 -2.70 -11.59 -9.85
CA SER A 157 -2.22 -10.19 -9.94
C SER A 157 -1.85 -9.63 -8.56
N ILE A 158 -2.66 -9.86 -7.54
CA ILE A 158 -2.39 -9.45 -6.16
C ILE A 158 -1.13 -10.15 -5.61
N GLU A 159 -0.97 -11.46 -5.84
CA GLU A 159 0.23 -12.21 -5.44
C GLU A 159 1.50 -11.65 -6.09
N MET A 160 1.45 -11.30 -7.38
CA MET A 160 2.57 -10.71 -8.12
C MET A 160 2.88 -9.27 -7.66
N LEU A 161 1.85 -8.48 -7.36
CA LEU A 161 2.04 -7.14 -6.79
C LEU A 161 2.68 -7.20 -5.41
N ALA A 162 2.34 -8.20 -4.59
CA ALA A 162 2.94 -8.42 -3.28
C ALA A 162 4.43 -8.77 -3.40
N ALA A 163 4.79 -9.67 -4.33
CA ALA A 163 6.18 -9.98 -4.64
C ALA A 163 6.92 -8.71 -5.12
N ALA A 164 6.31 -7.91 -6.00
CA ALA A 164 6.89 -6.66 -6.48
C ALA A 164 7.09 -5.62 -5.37
N SER A 165 6.17 -5.51 -4.42
CA SER A 165 6.36 -4.65 -3.24
C SER A 165 7.58 -5.11 -2.42
N ALA A 166 7.76 -6.42 -2.22
CA ALA A 166 8.93 -6.97 -1.52
C ALA A 166 10.25 -6.67 -2.25
N VAL A 167 10.28 -6.87 -3.57
CA VAL A 167 11.44 -6.55 -4.41
C VAL A 167 11.81 -5.06 -4.31
N GLY A 168 10.82 -4.17 -4.32
CA GLY A 168 11.06 -2.73 -4.23
C GLY A 168 11.78 -2.32 -2.93
N VAL A 169 11.36 -2.87 -1.78
CA VAL A 169 12.04 -2.62 -0.50
C VAL A 169 13.44 -3.20 -0.52
N SER A 170 13.58 -4.48 -0.91
CA SER A 170 14.87 -5.18 -0.91
C SER A 170 15.88 -4.56 -1.86
N CYS A 171 15.45 -4.05 -3.00
CA CYS A 171 16.31 -3.38 -3.96
C CYS A 171 16.91 -2.09 -3.40
N CYS A 172 16.14 -1.30 -2.65
CA CYS A 172 16.61 0.00 -2.18
C CYS A 172 17.65 -0.13 -1.06
N PHE A 173 17.51 -1.13 -0.20
CA PHE A 173 18.47 -1.43 0.86
C PHE A 173 19.52 -2.47 0.46
N ALA A 174 19.46 -3.01 -0.76
CA ALA A 174 20.22 -4.19 -1.17
C ALA A 174 20.16 -5.34 -0.13
N SER A 175 18.98 -5.50 0.50
CA SER A 175 18.69 -6.35 1.66
C SER A 175 17.54 -7.31 1.33
N PRO A 176 17.83 -8.53 0.82
CA PRO A 176 16.80 -9.46 0.40
C PRO A 176 15.97 -10.02 1.57
N ILE A 177 16.59 -10.46 2.68
CA ILE A 177 15.83 -11.04 3.80
C ILE A 177 15.07 -9.93 4.53
N GLY A 178 15.77 -8.85 4.87
CA GLY A 178 15.17 -7.73 5.62
C GLY A 178 14.05 -7.04 4.84
N GLY A 179 14.25 -6.78 3.55
CA GLY A 179 13.25 -6.10 2.72
C GLY A 179 11.97 -6.90 2.48
N VAL A 180 12.07 -8.23 2.32
CA VAL A 180 10.89 -9.10 2.15
C VAL A 180 10.08 -9.16 3.44
N LEU A 181 10.75 -9.33 4.59
CA LEU A 181 10.09 -9.30 5.90
C LEU A 181 9.42 -7.94 6.14
N PHE A 182 10.09 -6.83 5.83
CA PHE A 182 9.51 -5.49 5.96
C PHE A 182 8.29 -5.29 5.08
N SER A 183 8.34 -5.75 3.83
CA SER A 183 7.19 -5.69 2.94
C SER A 183 6.00 -6.46 3.52
N ILE A 184 6.22 -7.65 4.07
CA ILE A 184 5.16 -8.46 4.67
C ILE A 184 4.56 -7.78 5.91
N GLU A 185 5.40 -7.32 6.82
CA GLU A 185 4.98 -6.67 8.07
C GLU A 185 4.19 -5.37 7.82
N VAL A 186 4.56 -4.60 6.79
CA VAL A 186 3.90 -3.32 6.50
C VAL A 186 2.65 -3.47 5.63
N THR A 187 2.68 -4.35 4.63
CA THR A 187 1.66 -4.39 3.57
C THR A 187 0.54 -5.39 3.80
N ALA A 188 0.83 -6.51 4.48
CA ALA A 188 -0.10 -7.62 4.64
C ALA A 188 -0.52 -7.83 6.11
N THR A 189 -1.69 -8.44 6.32
CA THR A 189 -2.10 -8.98 7.63
C THR A 189 -2.02 -10.50 7.63
N PHE A 190 -2.37 -11.08 6.49
CA PHE A 190 -2.22 -12.49 6.19
C PHE A 190 -1.40 -12.62 4.93
N PHE A 191 -0.45 -13.54 4.95
CA PHE A 191 0.48 -13.71 3.85
C PHE A 191 0.71 -15.19 3.58
N ALA A 192 0.46 -15.61 2.33
CA ALA A 192 0.73 -16.97 1.92
C ALA A 192 2.24 -17.21 1.84
N VAL A 193 2.73 -18.29 2.43
CA VAL A 193 4.16 -18.68 2.41
C VAL A 193 4.69 -18.82 0.98
N ARG A 194 3.83 -19.21 0.01
CA ARG A 194 4.20 -19.22 -1.41
C ARG A 194 4.62 -17.84 -1.93
N ASN A 195 3.93 -16.78 -1.50
CA ASN A 195 4.26 -15.41 -1.90
C ASN A 195 5.56 -14.94 -1.24
N TYR A 196 5.92 -15.49 -0.08
CA TYR A 196 7.20 -15.24 0.57
C TYR A 196 8.34 -15.75 -0.29
N TRP A 197 8.28 -17.01 -0.73
CA TRP A 197 9.31 -17.58 -1.60
C TRP A 197 9.43 -16.86 -2.94
N ARG A 198 8.31 -16.46 -3.55
CA ARG A 198 8.31 -15.68 -4.79
C ARG A 198 8.97 -14.31 -4.61
N GLY A 199 8.58 -13.58 -3.56
CA GLY A 199 9.16 -12.28 -3.22
C GLY A 199 10.65 -12.38 -2.88
N PHE A 200 11.03 -13.38 -2.07
CA PHE A 200 12.41 -13.65 -1.68
C PHE A 200 13.30 -13.94 -2.88
N PHE A 201 12.86 -14.84 -3.77
CA PHE A 201 13.60 -15.15 -4.98
C PHE A 201 13.83 -13.91 -5.86
N ALA A 202 12.77 -13.15 -6.16
CA ALA A 202 12.91 -11.93 -6.95
C ALA A 202 13.78 -10.86 -6.25
N ALA A 203 13.69 -10.75 -4.93
CA ALA A 203 14.48 -9.82 -4.13
C ALA A 203 15.97 -10.17 -4.15
N THR A 204 16.34 -11.45 -4.05
CA THR A 204 17.74 -11.89 -4.16
C THR A 204 18.33 -11.58 -5.53
N ILE A 205 17.57 -11.79 -6.61
CA ILE A 205 18.00 -11.40 -7.96
C ILE A 205 18.21 -9.89 -8.04
N SER A 206 17.26 -9.10 -7.52
CA SER A 206 17.36 -7.64 -7.54
C SER A 206 18.58 -7.15 -6.75
N ALA A 207 18.81 -7.67 -5.55
CA ALA A 207 19.95 -7.30 -4.72
C ALA A 207 21.28 -7.73 -5.36
N PHE A 208 21.34 -8.91 -5.96
CA PHE A 208 22.52 -9.41 -6.68
C PHE A 208 22.86 -8.51 -7.88
N ILE A 209 21.89 -8.21 -8.74
CA ILE A 209 22.11 -7.35 -9.91
C ILE A 209 22.51 -5.93 -9.49
N TYR A 210 21.88 -5.37 -8.46
CA TYR A 210 22.23 -4.04 -7.95
C TYR A 210 23.69 -3.97 -7.49
N ARG A 211 24.16 -4.94 -6.69
CA ARG A 211 25.56 -5.00 -6.24
C ARG A 211 26.53 -5.30 -7.39
N MET A 212 26.15 -6.15 -8.33
CA MET A 212 26.97 -6.46 -9.51
C MET A 212 27.19 -5.23 -10.40
N LEU A 213 26.17 -4.37 -10.55
CA LEU A 213 26.27 -3.12 -11.31
C LEU A 213 27.22 -2.11 -10.63
N ALA A 214 27.22 -2.03 -9.30
CA ALA A 214 28.14 -1.18 -8.56
C ALA A 214 29.61 -1.59 -8.79
N VAL A 215 29.90 -2.90 -8.80
CA VAL A 215 31.24 -3.43 -9.10
C VAL A 215 31.64 -3.17 -10.55
N TRP A 216 30.72 -3.32 -11.51
CA TRP A 216 31.02 -3.01 -12.92
C TRP A 216 31.31 -1.52 -13.12
N ASN A 217 30.57 -0.64 -12.46
CA ASN A 217 30.82 0.80 -12.54
C ASN A 217 32.12 1.24 -11.86
N GLY A 218 32.77 0.35 -11.09
CA GLY A 218 34.00 0.63 -10.35
C GLY A 218 33.76 1.40 -9.03
N ASP A 219 32.51 1.48 -8.56
CA ASP A 219 32.17 2.15 -7.30
C ASP A 219 32.57 1.31 -6.07
N GLU A 220 32.58 -0.03 -6.20
CA GLU A 220 33.02 -0.98 -5.17
C GLU A 220 33.99 -2.02 -5.74
N GLU A 221 35.05 -2.37 -4.99
CA GLU A 221 36.05 -3.36 -5.42
C GLU A 221 35.54 -4.81 -5.34
N THR A 222 34.58 -5.09 -4.45
CA THR A 222 34.02 -6.42 -4.23
C THR A 222 32.53 -6.34 -3.88
N LEU A 223 31.80 -7.47 -3.93
CA LEU A 223 30.39 -7.54 -3.54
C LEU A 223 30.21 -7.38 -2.01
N THR A 224 30.38 -6.16 -1.51
CA THR A 224 30.27 -5.85 -0.08
C THR A 224 28.87 -5.41 0.34
N ALA A 225 28.66 -5.30 1.65
CA ALA A 225 27.47 -4.67 2.20
C ALA A 225 27.58 -3.15 2.07
N LEU A 226 26.46 -2.47 1.79
CA LEU A 226 26.42 -1.05 1.42
C LEU A 226 27.03 -0.12 2.48
N TYR A 227 26.87 -0.46 3.76
CA TYR A 227 27.45 0.30 4.89
C TYR A 227 28.31 -0.62 5.75
N LYS A 228 29.30 -1.28 5.13
CA LYS A 228 30.18 -2.24 5.82
C LYS A 228 30.80 -1.60 7.06
N THR A 229 30.49 -2.19 8.21
CA THR A 229 31.09 -1.82 9.50
C THR A 229 32.01 -2.93 9.97
N HIS A 230 33.04 -2.56 10.72
CA HIS A 230 34.01 -3.49 11.28
C HIS A 230 33.96 -3.42 12.81
N PHE A 231 32.79 -3.64 13.41
CA PHE A 231 32.69 -3.79 14.86
C PHE A 231 33.49 -5.02 15.30
N ARG A 232 34.05 -4.96 16.51
CA ARG A 232 34.84 -6.06 17.07
C ARG A 232 33.94 -7.30 17.26
N LEU A 233 34.45 -8.44 16.82
CA LEU A 233 33.74 -9.74 16.80
C LEU A 233 33.87 -10.52 18.11
N ASP A 234 34.65 -10.01 19.07
CA ASP A 234 34.86 -10.66 20.37
C ASP A 234 33.60 -10.48 21.22
N PHE A 235 32.67 -11.40 20.99
CA PHE A 235 31.41 -11.51 21.68
C PHE A 235 31.60 -12.33 22.96
N PRO A 236 31.72 -11.65 24.10
CA PRO A 236 30.72 -11.81 25.11
C PRO A 236 29.96 -10.49 25.12
N SER A 237 28.69 -10.49 24.71
CA SER A 237 27.83 -9.37 25.10
C SER A 237 27.85 -9.33 26.61
N ASP A 238 28.62 -8.40 27.16
CA ASP A 238 28.61 -8.06 28.56
C ASP A 238 27.14 -7.84 28.92
N LEU A 239 26.56 -8.76 29.69
CA LEU A 239 25.16 -8.66 30.15
C LEU A 239 24.87 -7.30 30.79
N GLN A 240 25.92 -6.57 31.17
CA GLN A 240 25.93 -5.23 31.72
C GLN A 240 25.55 -4.13 30.72
N GLU A 241 25.79 -4.26 29.41
CA GLU A 241 25.35 -3.29 28.39
C GLU A 241 23.89 -3.48 27.96
N LEU A 242 23.34 -4.68 28.17
CA LEU A 242 21.97 -5.02 27.78
C LEU A 242 20.90 -4.04 28.35
N PRO A 243 20.96 -3.61 29.61
CA PRO A 243 20.04 -2.60 30.14
C PRO A 243 20.12 -1.27 29.40
N ALA A 244 21.31 -0.84 28.97
CA ALA A 244 21.48 0.40 28.21
C ALA A 244 20.80 0.30 26.84
N PHE A 245 20.95 -0.84 26.14
CA PHE A 245 20.24 -1.09 24.88
C PHE A 245 18.72 -1.17 25.07
N ALA A 246 18.24 -1.76 26.17
CA ALA A 246 16.82 -1.80 26.49
C ALA A 246 16.23 -0.40 26.73
N VAL A 247 16.93 0.44 27.50
CA VAL A 247 16.54 1.85 27.74
C VAL A 247 16.56 2.65 26.44
N LEU A 248 17.58 2.46 25.59
CA LEU A 248 17.66 3.06 24.27
C LEU A 248 16.46 2.67 23.40
N GLY A 249 16.05 1.40 23.43
CA GLY A 249 14.84 0.91 22.75
C GLY A 249 13.57 1.59 23.24
N ILE A 250 13.34 1.64 24.56
CA ILE A 250 12.17 2.29 25.16
C ILE A 250 12.12 3.79 24.78
N ALA A 251 13.24 4.50 24.91
CA ALA A 251 13.34 5.91 24.54
C ALA A 251 13.08 6.14 23.05
N SER A 252 13.66 5.29 22.18
CA SER A 252 13.40 5.32 20.73
C SER A 252 11.92 5.08 20.42
N GLY A 253 11.23 4.21 21.17
CA GLY A 253 9.79 4.00 21.07
C GLY A 253 8.96 5.27 21.33
N PHE A 254 9.29 6.02 22.39
CA PHE A 254 8.64 7.31 22.67
C PHE A 254 8.91 8.36 21.59
N ILE A 255 10.16 8.47 21.13
CA ILE A 255 10.54 9.42 20.07
C ILE A 255 9.83 9.06 18.75
N GLY A 256 9.74 7.77 18.41
CA GLY A 256 9.03 7.28 17.22
C GLY A 256 7.52 7.59 17.28
N ALA A 257 6.89 7.36 18.44
CA ALA A 257 5.49 7.72 18.67
C ALA A 257 5.27 9.24 18.55
N LEU A 258 6.16 10.05 19.13
CA LEU A 258 6.14 11.50 19.02
C LEU A 258 6.27 11.97 17.57
N PHE A 259 7.16 11.35 16.78
CA PHE A 259 7.36 11.66 15.37
C PHE A 259 6.07 11.43 14.56
N VAL A 260 5.43 10.27 14.75
CA VAL A 260 4.19 9.94 14.05
C VAL A 260 3.04 10.85 14.49
N TYR A 261 2.97 11.20 15.78
CA TYR A 261 1.99 12.16 16.29
C TYR A 261 2.18 13.55 15.67
N LEU A 262 3.41 14.07 15.67
CA LEU A 262 3.74 15.39 15.12
C LEU A 262 3.47 15.44 13.62
N ASN A 263 3.91 14.45 12.85
CA ASN A 263 3.63 14.37 11.41
C ASN A 263 2.11 14.41 11.15
N ARG A 264 1.34 13.61 11.89
CA ARG A 264 -0.13 13.61 11.79
C ARG A 264 -0.73 14.98 12.15
N LEU A 265 -0.21 15.64 13.18
CA LEU A 265 -0.67 16.95 13.62
C LEU A 265 -0.44 18.01 12.54
N ILE A 266 0.77 18.07 11.97
CA ILE A 266 1.13 19.00 10.89
C ILE A 266 0.22 18.78 9.68
N VAL A 267 0.06 17.53 9.22
CA VAL A 267 -0.78 17.22 8.05
C VAL A 267 -2.25 17.58 8.30
N LYS A 268 -2.78 17.32 9.50
CA LYS A 268 -4.16 17.73 9.86
C LYS A 268 -4.29 19.24 9.93
N PHE A 269 -3.31 19.94 10.48
CA PHE A 269 -3.32 21.39 10.59
C PHE A 269 -3.39 22.03 9.19
N ILE A 270 -2.52 21.61 8.27
CA ILE A 270 -2.50 22.08 6.88
C ILE A 270 -3.84 21.86 6.18
N ARG A 271 -4.49 20.71 6.41
CA ARG A 271 -5.77 20.36 5.76
C ARG A 271 -7.00 21.02 6.40
N ASN A 272 -7.00 21.22 7.71
CA ASN A 272 -8.15 21.77 8.44
C ASN A 272 -8.27 23.29 8.28
N GLN A 273 -7.14 23.99 8.15
CA GLN A 273 -7.13 25.43 7.98
C GLN A 273 -7.65 25.81 6.58
N LYS A 274 -8.91 26.25 6.50
CA LYS A 274 -9.60 26.56 5.23
C LYS A 274 -8.87 27.63 4.40
N VAL A 275 -8.23 28.59 5.06
CA VAL A 275 -7.45 29.66 4.40
C VAL A 275 -6.21 29.09 3.73
N ILE A 276 -5.42 28.31 4.49
CA ILE A 276 -4.21 27.64 3.99
C ILE A 276 -4.59 26.68 2.86
N ASN A 277 -5.61 25.84 3.05
CA ASN A 277 -6.05 24.89 2.03
C ASN A 277 -6.54 25.60 0.76
N ARG A 278 -7.33 26.67 0.86
CA ARG A 278 -7.78 27.46 -0.31
C ARG A 278 -6.59 28.10 -1.03
N PHE A 279 -5.62 28.61 -0.28
CA PHE A 279 -4.39 29.19 -0.81
C PHE A 279 -3.51 28.14 -1.51
N LEU A 280 -3.30 26.98 -0.88
CA LEU A 280 -2.57 25.83 -1.42
C LEU A 280 -3.21 25.31 -2.70
N MET A 281 -4.54 25.25 -2.79
CA MET A 281 -5.22 24.84 -4.01
C MET A 281 -5.06 25.86 -5.15
N LYS A 282 -4.91 27.15 -4.85
CA LYS A 282 -4.67 28.22 -5.85
C LYS A 282 -3.21 28.30 -6.31
N LYS A 283 -2.25 28.04 -5.42
CA LYS A 283 -0.80 28.10 -5.69
C LYS A 283 -0.10 26.84 -5.16
N ARG A 284 -0.40 25.69 -5.79
CA ARG A 284 0.02 24.36 -5.33
C ARG A 284 1.54 24.15 -5.26
N LEU A 285 2.30 24.88 -6.07
CA LEU A 285 3.78 24.83 -6.07
C LEU A 285 4.42 25.72 -5.00
N LEU A 286 3.70 26.68 -4.44
CA LEU A 286 4.27 27.64 -3.49
C LEU A 286 4.64 26.98 -2.16
N TYR A 287 3.89 25.98 -1.73
CA TYR A 287 4.15 25.29 -0.46
C TYR A 287 5.44 24.47 -0.44
N PRO A 288 5.68 23.57 -1.42
CA PRO A 288 7.00 22.95 -1.56
C PRO A 288 8.13 23.99 -1.54
N VAL A 289 7.98 25.10 -2.27
CA VAL A 289 9.00 26.16 -2.33
C VAL A 289 9.29 26.76 -0.96
N LEU A 290 8.26 27.13 -0.20
CA LEU A 290 8.43 27.73 1.12
C LEU A 290 9.08 26.75 2.12
N VAL A 291 8.68 25.48 2.10
CA VAL A 291 9.26 24.45 2.96
C VAL A 291 10.72 24.20 2.60
N THR A 292 11.02 24.03 1.31
CA THR A 292 12.39 23.83 0.81
C THR A 292 13.27 25.02 1.11
N LEU A 293 12.79 26.26 0.90
CA LEU A 293 13.52 27.47 1.24
C LEU A 293 13.87 27.51 2.73
N LEU A 294 12.88 27.26 3.61
CA LEU A 294 13.09 27.23 5.05
C LEU A 294 14.16 26.19 5.46
N ILE A 295 14.04 24.97 4.95
CA ILE A 295 14.98 23.89 5.28
C ILE A 295 16.39 24.21 4.73
N SER A 296 16.49 24.63 3.47
CA SER A 296 17.79 24.96 2.85
C SER A 296 18.49 26.14 3.54
N THR A 297 17.75 27.17 3.96
CA THR A 297 18.32 28.29 4.72
C THR A 297 18.91 27.83 6.05
N LEU A 298 18.24 26.91 6.76
CA LEU A 298 18.70 26.41 8.05
C LEU A 298 19.82 25.37 7.94
N THR A 299 19.91 24.64 6.83
CA THR A 299 21.00 23.69 6.57
C THR A 299 22.25 24.34 5.96
N PHE A 300 22.21 25.65 5.66
CA PHE A 300 23.34 26.36 5.06
C PHE A 300 24.63 26.21 5.90
N PRO A 301 25.72 25.63 5.35
CA PRO A 301 26.85 25.20 6.17
C PRO A 301 27.57 26.32 6.92
N PRO A 302 27.88 27.49 6.33
CA PRO A 302 28.48 28.62 7.07
C PRO A 302 27.53 29.29 8.08
N GLY A 303 26.23 29.03 7.97
CA GLY A 303 25.21 29.54 8.88
C GLY A 303 24.94 28.58 10.02
N PHE A 304 23.66 28.27 10.26
CA PHE A 304 23.26 27.32 11.30
C PHE A 304 23.71 25.88 11.00
N GLY A 305 23.99 25.55 9.72
CA GLY A 305 24.44 24.23 9.29
C GLY A 305 25.75 23.77 9.94
N GLN A 306 26.60 24.68 10.43
CA GLN A 306 27.85 24.35 11.11
C GLN A 306 27.63 23.55 12.41
N PHE A 307 26.47 23.72 13.05
CA PHE A 307 26.15 23.02 14.31
C PHE A 307 25.40 21.70 14.10
N MET A 308 24.97 21.40 12.86
CA MET A 308 24.18 20.22 12.53
C MET A 308 24.79 19.42 11.36
N ALA A 309 26.10 19.51 11.12
CA ALA A 309 26.76 18.86 10.00
C ALA A 309 26.03 19.06 8.65
N GLY A 310 25.52 20.27 8.40
CA GLY A 310 24.60 20.57 7.29
C GLY A 310 25.18 20.37 5.89
N LYS A 311 26.51 20.27 5.78
CA LYS A 311 27.22 19.96 4.53
C LYS A 311 26.95 18.54 4.06
N PHE A 312 26.74 17.57 4.94
CA PHE A 312 26.62 16.16 4.56
C PHE A 312 25.29 15.81 3.87
N THR A 313 25.36 14.86 2.94
CA THR A 313 24.17 14.17 2.44
C THR A 313 23.58 13.27 3.54
N ALA A 314 22.35 12.77 3.34
CA ALA A 314 21.75 11.83 4.28
C ALA A 314 22.57 10.52 4.40
N GLU A 315 23.13 10.06 3.29
CA GLU A 315 23.97 8.86 3.21
C GLU A 315 25.33 9.06 3.89
N GLU A 316 26.03 10.16 3.60
CA GLU A 316 27.30 10.51 4.27
C GLU A 316 27.10 10.70 5.79
N SER A 317 25.98 11.31 6.18
CA SER A 317 25.63 11.47 7.61
C SER A 317 25.42 10.11 8.27
N LEU A 318 24.75 9.17 7.60
CA LEU A 318 24.53 7.83 8.13
C LEU A 318 25.87 7.08 8.26
N PHE A 319 26.69 7.08 7.21
CA PHE A 319 27.99 6.42 7.23
C PHE A 319 28.89 6.93 8.36
N THR A 320 28.95 8.25 8.55
CA THR A 320 29.74 8.85 9.63
C THR A 320 29.19 8.54 11.03
N LEU A 321 27.87 8.47 11.22
CA LEU A 321 27.27 8.10 12.51
C LEU A 321 27.57 6.66 12.92
N LEU A 322 27.75 5.76 11.95
CA LEU A 322 28.07 4.35 12.14
C LEU A 322 29.57 4.08 12.36
N ASP A 323 30.40 5.12 12.38
CA ASP A 323 31.85 5.01 12.59
C ASP A 323 32.18 4.33 13.94
N ASN A 324 33.27 3.56 13.98
CA ASN A 324 33.70 2.83 15.16
C ASN A 324 34.42 3.71 16.18
N ARG A 325 34.95 4.86 15.75
CA ARG A 325 35.76 5.75 16.57
C ARG A 325 34.90 6.44 17.64
N THR A 326 35.48 6.79 18.78
CA THR A 326 34.79 7.59 19.81
C THR A 326 35.08 9.06 19.59
N TRP A 327 34.05 9.90 19.40
CA TRP A 327 34.23 11.32 19.12
C TRP A 327 34.45 12.16 20.37
N GLY A 328 34.05 11.66 21.55
CA GLY A 328 34.21 12.36 22.83
C GLY A 328 35.64 12.42 23.40
N LYS A 329 36.59 11.60 22.93
CA LYS A 329 37.98 11.60 23.44
C LYS A 329 38.81 12.71 22.77
N GLN A 330 38.61 13.95 23.19
CA GLN A 330 39.54 15.05 22.89
C GLN A 330 40.81 14.88 23.71
N GLY A 331 41.92 14.43 23.12
CA GLY A 331 43.24 14.55 23.79
C GLY A 331 44.33 13.52 23.49
N ILE A 332 44.06 12.44 22.74
CA ILE A 332 45.14 11.55 22.26
C ILE A 332 45.21 11.74 20.74
N PRO A 333 46.24 12.43 20.21
CA PRO A 333 46.52 12.37 18.78
C PRO A 333 46.99 10.95 18.50
N GLU A 334 46.09 10.05 18.14
CA GLU A 334 46.50 8.82 17.47
C GLU A 334 47.11 9.23 16.13
N ASP A 335 48.33 8.73 15.93
CA ASP A 335 49.28 9.13 14.90
C ASP A 335 48.67 9.16 13.47
N TYR A 336 49.03 10.22 12.72
CA TYR A 336 48.89 10.34 11.27
C TYR A 336 47.48 10.11 10.66
N ASP A 337 46.47 10.89 11.07
CA ASP A 337 45.16 10.86 10.40
C ASP A 337 45.01 11.99 9.36
N TYR A 338 45.27 11.66 8.09
CA TYR A 338 45.05 12.53 6.91
C TYR A 338 43.56 12.91 6.68
N ILE A 339 42.65 12.50 7.58
CA ILE A 339 41.19 12.73 7.52
C ILE A 339 40.71 13.69 8.64
N GLY A 340 41.59 14.10 9.55
CA GLY A 340 41.23 14.75 10.82
C GLY A 340 40.80 16.23 10.82
N HIS A 341 40.83 16.95 9.69
CA HIS A 341 40.56 18.40 9.67
C HIS A 341 39.21 18.84 9.12
N SER A 342 38.32 17.93 8.69
CA SER A 342 37.04 18.33 8.09
C SER A 342 35.85 17.44 8.45
N ASN A 343 35.84 16.83 9.64
CA ASN A 343 34.63 16.19 10.15
C ASN A 343 33.61 17.27 10.58
N PRO A 344 32.49 17.50 9.86
CA PRO A 344 31.49 18.53 10.13
C PRO A 344 30.74 18.36 11.46
N TRP A 345 30.97 17.24 12.16
CA TRP A 345 30.47 16.96 13.50
C TRP A 345 31.27 17.68 14.59
N LEU A 346 32.54 17.98 14.33
CA LEU A 346 33.46 18.65 15.24
C LEU A 346 33.42 20.16 14.98
N HIS A 347 32.97 20.91 15.98
CA HIS A 347 32.99 22.36 15.92
C HIS A 347 34.07 22.89 16.90
N PRO A 348 34.91 23.87 16.51
CA PRO A 348 36.02 24.35 17.36
C PRO A 348 35.59 24.86 18.73
N GLN A 349 34.37 25.39 18.85
CA GLN A 349 33.84 26.01 20.07
C GLN A 349 32.78 25.17 20.79
N VAL A 350 32.30 24.07 20.19
CA VAL A 350 31.12 23.36 20.68
C VAL A 350 31.39 21.86 20.76
N ASN A 351 31.02 21.26 21.88
CA ASN A 351 31.19 19.83 22.09
C ASN A 351 30.28 19.01 21.14
N VAL A 352 30.74 17.83 20.76
CA VAL A 352 30.05 16.89 19.86
C VAL A 352 28.65 16.52 20.37
N PHE A 353 28.46 16.44 21.70
CA PHE A 353 27.13 16.21 22.27
C PHE A 353 26.11 17.28 21.87
N VAL A 354 26.53 18.55 21.82
CA VAL A 354 25.65 19.66 21.46
C VAL A 354 25.35 19.63 19.95
N THR A 355 26.34 19.32 19.11
CA THR A 355 26.11 19.20 17.66
C THR A 355 25.16 18.04 17.34
N LEU A 356 25.30 16.89 18.03
CA LEU A 356 24.38 15.75 17.91
C LEU A 356 22.96 16.08 18.39
N VAL A 357 22.80 16.74 19.54
CA VAL A 357 21.47 17.15 20.04
C VAL A 357 20.80 18.13 19.08
N LEU A 358 21.54 19.14 18.60
CA LEU A 358 21.03 20.10 17.62
C LEU A 358 20.67 19.41 16.30
N PHE A 359 21.48 18.46 15.84
CA PHE A 359 21.18 17.64 14.67
C PHE A 359 19.86 16.88 14.84
N ILE A 360 19.67 16.15 15.95
CA ILE A 360 18.46 15.38 16.22
C ILE A 360 17.24 16.29 16.26
N VAL A 361 17.26 17.35 17.07
CA VAL A 361 16.12 18.25 17.23
C VAL A 361 15.75 18.89 15.90
N MET A 362 16.73 19.40 15.15
CA MET A 362 16.47 20.10 13.90
C MET A 362 16.00 19.17 12.79
N LYS A 363 16.68 18.03 12.59
CA LYS A 363 16.27 17.04 11.59
C LYS A 363 14.91 16.43 11.93
N PHE A 364 14.52 16.33 13.21
CA PHE A 364 13.25 15.76 13.63
C PHE A 364 12.05 16.55 13.09
N TRP A 365 11.98 17.86 13.36
CA TRP A 365 10.86 18.66 12.86
C TRP A 365 10.98 18.96 11.37
N MET A 366 12.20 19.12 10.83
CA MET A 366 12.42 19.35 9.39
C MET A 366 11.95 18.17 8.55
N SER A 367 12.28 16.94 8.95
CA SER A 367 11.81 15.73 8.24
C SER A 367 10.29 15.57 8.37
N ALA A 368 9.73 15.81 9.56
CA ALA A 368 8.28 15.80 9.77
C ALA A 368 7.55 16.81 8.85
N LEU A 369 8.12 18.00 8.63
CA LEU A 369 7.61 19.01 7.72
C LEU A 369 7.84 18.62 6.25
N ALA A 370 9.04 18.15 5.88
CA ALA A 370 9.39 17.81 4.51
C ALA A 370 8.50 16.69 3.93
N ILE A 371 8.14 15.68 4.74
CA ILE A 371 7.24 14.58 4.35
C ILE A 371 5.83 15.09 3.95
N THR A 372 5.44 16.28 4.40
CA THR A 372 4.12 16.84 4.06
C THR A 372 4.06 17.48 2.68
N MET A 373 5.21 17.68 2.02
CA MET A 373 5.25 18.28 0.69
C MET A 373 4.56 17.39 -0.35
N PRO A 374 3.82 17.97 -1.32
CA PRO A 374 3.15 17.23 -2.38
C PRO A 374 4.11 16.74 -3.49
N VAL A 375 5.17 16.03 -3.09
CA VAL A 375 6.16 15.36 -3.95
C VAL A 375 6.22 13.87 -3.61
N PRO A 376 6.67 12.99 -4.52
CA PRO A 376 6.97 11.60 -4.17
C PRO A 376 8.09 11.55 -3.14
N CYS A 377 7.79 11.04 -1.94
CA CYS A 377 8.77 10.99 -0.86
C CYS A 377 8.50 9.83 0.11
N GLY A 378 9.57 9.34 0.73
CA GLY A 378 9.53 8.34 1.78
C GLY A 378 10.01 8.88 3.12
N ALA A 379 9.41 8.35 4.19
CA ALA A 379 9.69 8.74 5.57
C ALA A 379 10.68 7.81 6.28
N PHE A 380 11.02 6.65 5.69
CA PHE A 380 11.85 5.64 6.34
C PHE A 380 13.28 6.14 6.61
N MET A 381 14.01 6.57 5.57
CA MET A 381 15.41 7.00 5.70
C MET A 381 15.61 8.17 6.68
N PRO A 382 14.77 9.22 6.70
CA PRO A 382 14.90 10.29 7.70
C PRO A 382 14.73 9.80 9.14
N VAL A 383 13.77 8.90 9.39
CA VAL A 383 13.56 8.31 10.71
C VAL A 383 14.71 7.37 11.08
N PHE A 384 15.23 6.61 10.12
CA PHE A 384 16.40 5.76 10.28
C PHE A 384 17.63 6.57 10.70
N LEU A 385 17.89 7.68 10.02
CA LEU A 385 18.99 8.61 10.32
C LEU A 385 18.83 9.28 11.70
N LEU A 386 17.62 9.69 12.06
CA LEU A 386 17.32 10.22 13.41
C LEU A 386 17.61 9.18 14.49
N GLY A 387 17.29 7.91 14.23
CA GLY A 387 17.57 6.81 15.13
C GLY A 387 19.06 6.57 15.28
N ALA A 388 19.80 6.59 14.17
CA ALA A 388 21.26 6.49 14.17
C ALA A 388 21.90 7.61 15.00
N ALA A 389 21.46 8.85 14.81
CA ALA A 389 21.96 10.00 15.57
C ALA A 389 21.63 9.92 17.06
N PHE A 390 20.41 9.49 17.41
CA PHE A 390 20.02 9.30 18.81
C PHE A 390 20.79 8.17 19.48
N GLY A 391 20.96 7.04 18.79
CA GLY A 391 21.80 5.94 19.24
C GLY A 391 23.25 6.37 19.43
N ARG A 392 23.81 7.14 18.48
CA ARG A 392 25.16 7.68 18.57
C ARG A 392 25.33 8.59 19.78
N LEU A 393 24.36 9.48 20.04
CA LEU A 393 24.36 10.37 21.21
C LEU A 393 24.42 9.57 22.52
N VAL A 394 23.63 8.50 22.63
CA VAL A 394 23.65 7.61 23.81
C VAL A 394 24.97 6.85 23.90
N GLY A 395 25.51 6.36 22.78
CA GLY A 395 26.79 5.65 22.73
C GLY A 395 27.98 6.52 23.16
N GLU A 396 28.05 7.77 22.68
CA GLU A 396 29.07 8.73 23.13
C GLU A 396 28.88 9.09 24.62
N GLY A 397 27.64 9.12 25.11
CA GLY A 397 27.34 9.33 26.52
C GLY A 397 27.83 8.18 27.39
N MET A 398 27.63 6.94 26.93
CA MET A 398 28.16 5.74 27.58
C MET A 398 29.69 5.72 27.59
N ALA A 399 30.33 6.06 26.46
CA ALA A 399 31.78 6.16 26.37
C ALA A 399 32.36 7.26 27.27
N ALA A 400 31.62 8.35 27.50
CA ALA A 400 32.01 9.40 28.45
C ALA A 400 31.82 8.98 29.92
N TRP A 401 30.80 8.18 30.23
CA TRP A 401 30.56 7.68 31.59
C TRP A 401 31.54 6.56 31.98
N PHE A 402 31.95 5.73 31.02
CA PHE A 402 32.87 4.61 31.20
C PHE A 402 34.08 4.76 30.25
N PRO A 403 35.01 5.70 30.53
CA PRO A 403 36.10 6.06 29.63
C PRO A 403 37.11 4.93 29.38
N ASP A 404 37.32 4.09 30.40
CA ASP A 404 38.19 2.92 30.31
C ASP A 404 37.48 1.73 29.62
N GLY A 405 36.15 1.73 29.62
CA GLY A 405 35.32 0.63 29.14
C GLY A 405 34.60 -0.12 30.25
N ILE A 406 33.97 -1.23 29.90
CA ILE A 406 33.27 -2.12 30.84
C ILE A 406 34.18 -3.30 31.15
N ASN A 407 34.31 -3.62 32.44
CA ASN A 407 35.15 -4.71 32.91
C ASN A 407 34.34 -5.99 32.99
N THR A 408 34.69 -6.95 32.13
CA THR A 408 34.10 -8.29 32.14
C THR A 408 35.20 -9.32 32.30
N ASN A 409 35.12 -10.06 33.40
CA ASN A 409 36.02 -11.17 33.73
C ASN A 409 37.53 -10.82 33.69
N GLY A 410 37.89 -9.57 34.02
CA GLY A 410 39.29 -9.13 34.13
C GLY A 410 39.88 -8.51 32.86
N THR A 411 39.12 -8.48 31.77
CA THR A 411 39.45 -7.75 30.53
C THR A 411 38.55 -6.52 30.40
N ILE A 412 39.16 -5.37 30.14
CA ILE A 412 38.43 -4.10 29.96
C ILE A 412 38.16 -3.92 28.47
N TYR A 413 36.87 -3.83 28.10
CA TYR A 413 36.44 -3.61 26.73
C TYR A 413 35.97 -2.16 26.53
N PRO A 414 36.56 -1.39 25.59
CA PRO A 414 36.12 -0.04 25.32
C PRO A 414 34.76 -0.04 24.63
N ILE A 415 33.89 0.89 25.03
CA ILE A 415 32.57 1.08 24.44
C ILE A 415 32.72 1.62 23.02
N VAL A 416 32.00 1.04 22.07
CA VAL A 416 32.00 1.45 20.66
C VAL A 416 30.68 2.17 20.32
N PRO A 417 30.65 3.52 20.21
CA PRO A 417 29.42 4.29 19.98
C PRO A 417 28.68 3.94 18.68
N GLY A 418 29.40 3.46 17.66
CA GLY A 418 28.80 3.00 16.40
C GLY A 418 27.78 1.87 16.58
N THR A 419 27.99 0.97 17.55
CA THR A 419 27.04 -0.12 17.85
C THR A 419 25.72 0.42 18.40
N TYR A 420 25.76 1.45 19.24
CA TYR A 420 24.57 2.13 19.75
C TYR A 420 23.84 2.89 18.64
N ALA A 421 24.56 3.48 17.68
CA ALA A 421 23.99 4.11 16.50
C ALA A 421 23.18 3.11 15.65
N VAL A 422 23.75 1.92 15.40
CA VAL A 422 23.07 0.80 14.72
C VAL A 422 21.77 0.41 15.45
N VAL A 423 21.84 0.22 16.77
CA VAL A 423 20.67 -0.14 17.60
C VAL A 423 19.60 0.95 17.54
N GLY A 424 19.97 2.21 17.67
CA GLY A 424 19.06 3.35 17.61
C GLY A 424 18.38 3.49 16.25
N ALA A 425 19.13 3.28 15.16
CA ALA A 425 18.60 3.32 13.79
C ALA A 425 17.51 2.27 13.58
N ALA A 426 17.77 1.03 14.01
CA ALA A 426 16.81 -0.07 13.96
C ALA A 426 15.58 0.20 14.85
N ALA A 427 15.81 0.61 16.11
CA ALA A 427 14.75 0.77 17.09
C ALA A 427 13.77 1.90 16.75
N LEU A 428 14.28 3.07 16.34
CA LEU A 428 13.43 4.21 16.01
C LEU A 428 12.65 3.99 14.70
N SER A 429 13.30 3.42 13.68
CA SER A 429 12.62 3.10 12.41
C SER A 429 11.54 2.04 12.63
N GLY A 430 11.84 0.96 13.35
CA GLY A 430 10.87 -0.05 13.79
C GLY A 430 9.69 0.56 14.52
N ALA A 431 9.94 1.40 15.53
CA ALA A 431 8.89 2.08 16.29
C ALA A 431 7.98 2.96 15.44
N ALA A 432 8.49 3.66 14.42
CA ALA A 432 7.66 4.49 13.54
C ALA A 432 6.82 3.67 12.55
N THR A 433 7.32 2.52 12.10
CA THR A 433 6.65 1.65 11.13
C THR A 433 5.85 0.52 11.76
N HIS A 434 6.02 0.25 13.05
CA HIS A 434 5.49 -0.90 13.80
C HIS A 434 6.01 -2.26 13.30
N THR A 435 7.30 -2.34 13.01
CA THR A 435 7.91 -3.51 12.35
C THR A 435 9.21 -3.93 13.04
N VAL A 436 9.53 -5.23 13.00
CA VAL A 436 10.78 -5.78 13.58
C VAL A 436 11.85 -5.95 12.50
N SER A 437 11.43 -6.14 11.25
CA SER A 437 12.29 -6.22 10.06
C SER A 437 13.35 -5.12 9.89
N PRO A 438 13.23 -3.86 10.39
CA PRO A 438 14.34 -2.90 10.32
C PRO A 438 15.62 -3.39 11.01
N ALA A 439 15.52 -4.24 12.04
CA ALA A 439 16.69 -4.89 12.64
C ALA A 439 17.46 -5.75 11.61
N VAL A 440 16.74 -6.55 10.84
CA VAL A 440 17.32 -7.44 9.81
C VAL A 440 17.91 -6.63 8.67
N ILE A 441 17.22 -5.56 8.24
CA ILE A 441 17.74 -4.62 7.25
C ILE A 441 19.08 -4.04 7.72
N VAL A 442 19.15 -3.60 8.97
CA VAL A 442 20.38 -3.03 9.55
C VAL A 442 21.52 -4.03 9.55
N PHE A 443 21.29 -5.30 9.90
CA PHE A 443 22.36 -6.30 9.85
C PHE A 443 22.85 -6.61 8.44
N GLU A 444 21.94 -6.69 7.47
CA GLU A 444 22.32 -6.90 6.07
C GLU A 444 23.05 -5.69 5.48
N LEU A 445 22.69 -4.47 5.90
CA LEU A 445 23.36 -3.23 5.50
C LEU A 445 24.75 -3.09 6.12
N THR A 446 24.89 -3.42 7.41
CA THR A 446 26.16 -3.32 8.16
C THR A 446 27.12 -4.47 7.85
N GLY A 447 26.60 -5.61 7.38
CA GLY A 447 27.37 -6.81 7.06
C GLY A 447 27.82 -7.61 8.29
N GLN A 448 27.35 -7.25 9.49
CA GLN A 448 27.75 -7.90 10.74
C GLN A 448 26.51 -8.32 11.57
N MET A 449 26.44 -9.62 11.89
CA MET A 449 25.35 -10.22 12.66
C MET A 449 25.68 -10.36 14.15
N SER A 450 26.82 -9.85 14.61
CA SER A 450 27.30 -10.04 15.98
C SER A 450 26.28 -9.50 16.99
N HIS A 451 25.83 -8.25 16.83
CA HIS A 451 24.89 -7.58 17.75
C HIS A 451 23.41 -7.95 17.54
N MET A 452 23.10 -9.20 17.15
CA MET A 452 21.72 -9.60 16.82
C MET A 452 20.75 -9.47 17.99
N LEU A 453 21.09 -10.05 19.14
CA LEU A 453 20.19 -10.11 20.31
C LEU A 453 19.86 -8.72 20.89
N PRO A 454 20.85 -7.83 21.18
CA PRO A 454 20.53 -6.53 21.78
C PRO A 454 19.69 -5.62 20.88
N VAL A 455 19.98 -5.60 19.58
CA VAL A 455 19.22 -4.83 18.59
C VAL A 455 17.77 -5.35 18.52
N MET A 456 17.57 -6.67 18.47
CA MET A 456 16.22 -7.23 18.44
C MET A 456 15.42 -6.90 19.70
N ILE A 457 16.03 -6.99 20.89
CA ILE A 457 15.38 -6.62 22.15
C ILE A 457 14.99 -5.14 22.15
N ALA A 458 15.91 -4.25 21.76
CA ALA A 458 15.64 -2.82 21.68
C ALA A 458 14.48 -2.50 20.70
N VAL A 459 14.46 -3.14 19.53
CA VAL A 459 13.42 -2.96 18.51
C VAL A 459 12.05 -3.46 18.99
N ILE A 460 12.00 -4.62 19.66
CA ILE A 460 10.76 -5.16 20.22
C ILE A 460 10.20 -4.24 21.31
N LEU A 461 11.05 -3.75 22.21
CA LEU A 461 10.65 -2.80 23.26
C LEU A 461 10.18 -1.47 22.66
N ALA A 462 10.89 -0.94 21.67
CA ALA A 462 10.52 0.29 20.96
C ALA A 462 9.13 0.15 20.29
N ASN A 463 8.88 -0.99 19.65
CA ASN A 463 7.60 -1.33 19.04
C ASN A 463 6.48 -1.46 20.06
N ALA A 464 6.70 -2.14 21.17
CA ALA A 464 5.70 -2.29 22.23
C ALA A 464 5.25 -0.94 22.78
N VAL A 465 6.19 -0.02 23.02
CA VAL A 465 5.91 1.35 23.46
C VAL A 465 5.14 2.12 22.37
N ALA A 466 5.64 2.13 21.14
CA ALA A 466 5.04 2.92 20.05
C ALA A 466 3.61 2.47 19.71
N GLN A 467 3.38 1.15 19.63
CA GLN A 467 2.07 0.55 19.34
C GLN A 467 1.02 0.89 20.41
N SER A 468 1.43 1.04 21.66
CA SER A 468 0.52 1.43 22.76
C SER A 468 0.07 2.89 22.67
N LEU A 469 0.89 3.77 22.07
CA LEU A 469 0.68 5.23 22.07
C LEU A 469 0.07 5.75 20.77
N GLN A 470 0.55 5.29 19.62
CA GLN A 470 0.16 5.80 18.30
C GLN A 470 -0.03 4.65 17.29
N PRO A 471 -0.88 4.80 16.26
CA PRO A 471 -0.85 3.92 15.10
C PRO A 471 0.39 4.20 14.25
N SER A 472 0.78 3.24 13.40
CA SER A 472 1.94 3.34 12.51
C SER A 472 1.89 4.58 11.61
N LEU A 473 3.05 4.99 11.10
CA LEU A 473 3.17 6.08 10.14
C LEU A 473 2.28 5.85 8.91
N TYR A 474 2.29 4.64 8.36
CA TYR A 474 1.50 4.30 7.17
C TYR A 474 0.00 4.25 7.46
N ASP A 475 -0.43 3.66 8.59
CA ASP A 475 -1.87 3.64 8.94
C ASP A 475 -2.40 5.05 9.25
N SER A 476 -1.55 5.93 9.79
CA SER A 476 -1.87 7.34 9.97
C SER A 476 -2.14 8.02 8.63
N LEU A 477 -1.29 7.77 7.63
CA LEU A 477 -1.44 8.30 6.27
C LEU A 477 -2.72 7.77 5.60
N ILE A 478 -3.03 6.48 5.74
CA ILE A 478 -4.28 5.87 5.23
C ILE A 478 -5.50 6.59 5.81
N ARG A 479 -5.55 6.77 7.13
CA ARG A 479 -6.66 7.45 7.83
C ARG A 479 -6.80 8.91 7.40
N ILE A 480 -5.69 9.61 7.19
CA ILE A 480 -5.70 10.99 6.70
C ILE A 480 -6.21 11.05 5.26
N LYS A 481 -5.71 10.19 4.37
CA LYS A 481 -6.12 10.14 2.95
C LYS A 481 -7.57 9.65 2.78
N LYS A 482 -8.18 9.06 3.82
CA LYS A 482 -9.51 8.45 3.79
C LYS A 482 -9.61 7.35 2.74
N LEU A 483 -8.52 6.59 2.56
CA LEU A 483 -8.55 5.46 1.65
C LEU A 483 -9.54 4.40 2.17
N PRO A 484 -10.25 3.68 1.27
CA PRO A 484 -11.09 2.54 1.62
C PRO A 484 -10.19 1.44 2.21
N TYR A 485 -10.07 1.45 3.52
CA TYR A 485 -9.23 0.55 4.29
C TYR A 485 -10.03 0.07 5.50
N LEU A 486 -10.09 -1.24 5.66
CA LEU A 486 -10.73 -1.88 6.80
C LEU A 486 -9.72 -1.98 7.95
N PRO A 487 -9.80 -1.13 8.99
CA PRO A 487 -8.83 -1.16 10.09
C PRO A 487 -9.11 -2.34 11.01
N GLU A 488 -8.05 -2.95 11.56
CA GLU A 488 -8.21 -3.95 12.60
C GLU A 488 -9.03 -3.40 13.77
N LEU A 489 -10.06 -4.16 14.16
CA LEU A 489 -10.87 -3.82 15.33
C LEU A 489 -10.03 -4.08 16.58
N GLY A 490 -9.75 -3.02 17.34
CA GLY A 490 -9.16 -3.15 18.67
C GLY A 490 -10.05 -3.99 19.59
N TRP A 491 -9.42 -4.65 20.56
CA TRP A 491 -10.10 -5.53 21.51
C TRP A 491 -11.01 -4.68 22.40
N GLY A 492 -12.32 -4.99 22.45
CA GLY A 492 -13.26 -4.31 23.36
C GLY A 492 -14.59 -3.84 22.78
N LYS A 493 -14.96 -4.16 21.53
CA LYS A 493 -16.25 -3.73 20.94
C LYS A 493 -17.01 -4.89 20.27
N TYR A 494 -17.50 -5.82 21.10
CA TYR A 494 -18.12 -7.08 20.67
C TYR A 494 -19.64 -7.05 20.47
N ASN A 495 -20.32 -5.92 20.71
CA ASN A 495 -21.79 -5.90 20.80
C ASN A 495 -22.53 -5.67 19.47
N ILE A 496 -21.85 -5.36 18.37
CA ILE A 496 -22.51 -5.17 17.07
C ILE A 496 -22.57 -6.50 16.33
N ARG A 497 -23.73 -6.82 15.77
CA ARG A 497 -23.98 -8.05 15.01
C ARG A 497 -24.26 -7.75 13.54
N VAL A 498 -24.23 -8.80 12.72
CA VAL A 498 -24.54 -8.71 11.28
C VAL A 498 -25.96 -8.17 11.05
N GLU A 499 -26.92 -8.56 11.88
CA GLU A 499 -28.31 -8.07 11.82
C GLU A 499 -28.45 -6.53 11.91
N ASP A 500 -27.50 -5.85 12.55
CA ASP A 500 -27.49 -4.39 12.73
C ASP A 500 -26.93 -3.64 11.51
N ILE A 501 -26.11 -4.32 10.69
CA ILE A 501 -25.38 -3.70 9.58
C ILE A 501 -25.86 -4.16 8.19
N MET A 502 -26.55 -5.29 8.12
CA MET A 502 -26.94 -5.90 6.84
C MET A 502 -27.96 -5.05 6.08
N VAL A 503 -27.80 -4.97 4.76
CA VAL A 503 -28.81 -4.40 3.87
C VAL A 503 -29.85 -5.47 3.57
N ARG A 504 -31.11 -5.20 3.94
CA ARG A 504 -32.25 -6.11 3.73
C ARG A 504 -32.84 -6.04 2.33
N ASP A 505 -32.62 -4.93 1.61
CA ASP A 505 -33.01 -4.81 0.21
C ASP A 505 -31.99 -5.53 -0.68
N VAL A 506 -32.16 -6.85 -0.81
CA VAL A 506 -31.29 -7.70 -1.62
C VAL A 506 -31.88 -7.89 -3.00
N ARG A 507 -31.07 -7.66 -4.02
CA ARG A 507 -31.42 -8.03 -5.40
C ARG A 507 -31.11 -9.50 -5.62
N TYR A 508 -32.10 -10.25 -6.09
CA TYR A 508 -32.01 -11.69 -6.34
C TYR A 508 -32.68 -12.04 -7.68
N ILE A 509 -32.39 -13.25 -8.15
CA ILE A 509 -32.99 -13.87 -9.32
C ILE A 509 -33.54 -15.23 -8.89
N THR A 510 -34.73 -15.59 -9.37
CA THR A 510 -35.32 -16.92 -9.11
C THR A 510 -34.93 -17.93 -10.17
N LEU A 511 -34.90 -19.23 -9.83
CA LEU A 511 -34.64 -20.30 -10.80
C LEU A 511 -35.61 -20.29 -12.00
N ASN A 512 -36.86 -19.88 -11.75
CA ASN A 512 -37.94 -19.86 -12.75
C ASN A 512 -38.20 -18.46 -13.35
N CYS A 513 -37.24 -17.53 -13.27
CA CYS A 513 -37.44 -16.18 -13.79
C CYS A 513 -37.53 -16.13 -15.33
N CYS A 514 -38.22 -15.12 -15.86
CA CYS A 514 -38.21 -14.81 -17.29
C CYS A 514 -37.01 -13.92 -17.66
N TYR A 515 -36.64 -13.89 -18.95
CA TYR A 515 -35.60 -12.97 -19.44
C TYR A 515 -35.95 -11.49 -19.19
N ARG A 516 -37.24 -11.15 -19.07
CA ARG A 516 -37.75 -9.82 -18.69
C ARG A 516 -37.31 -9.42 -17.28
N ASP A 517 -37.44 -10.33 -16.32
CA ASP A 517 -37.02 -10.09 -14.93
C ASP A 517 -35.51 -9.89 -14.87
N LEU A 518 -34.78 -10.72 -15.60
CA LEU A 518 -33.33 -10.60 -15.75
C LEU A 518 -32.95 -9.23 -16.32
N HIS A 519 -33.64 -8.78 -17.37
CA HIS A 519 -33.42 -7.46 -17.98
C HIS A 519 -33.65 -6.32 -16.96
N ASN A 520 -34.74 -6.38 -16.20
CA ASN A 520 -35.09 -5.38 -15.19
C ASN A 520 -34.06 -5.33 -14.04
N VAL A 521 -33.64 -6.48 -13.53
CA VAL A 521 -32.61 -6.59 -12.48
C VAL A 521 -31.25 -6.10 -13.00
N LEU A 522 -30.92 -6.41 -14.26
CA LEU A 522 -29.70 -5.93 -14.89
C LEU A 522 -29.74 -4.42 -15.16
N LEU A 523 -30.88 -3.80 -15.43
CA LEU A 523 -30.99 -2.35 -15.61
C LEU A 523 -30.89 -1.58 -14.30
N THR A 524 -31.46 -2.11 -13.23
CA THR A 524 -31.55 -1.43 -11.92
C THR A 524 -30.32 -1.62 -11.05
N GLY A 525 -29.56 -2.72 -11.23
CA GLY A 525 -28.43 -3.07 -10.38
C GLY A 525 -27.04 -2.84 -11.01
N HIS A 526 -26.03 -2.64 -10.16
CA HIS A 526 -24.60 -2.57 -10.53
C HIS A 526 -23.73 -3.64 -9.82
N LEU A 527 -24.34 -4.62 -9.16
CA LEU A 527 -23.61 -5.66 -8.43
C LEU A 527 -22.85 -6.59 -9.40
N LYS A 528 -21.62 -6.99 -9.04
CA LYS A 528 -20.79 -7.91 -9.85
C LYS A 528 -21.42 -9.31 -9.94
N THR A 529 -22.04 -9.76 -8.86
CA THR A 529 -22.68 -11.07 -8.69
C THR A 529 -24.08 -10.86 -8.15
N LEU A 530 -24.99 -11.78 -8.49
CA LEU A 530 -26.38 -11.76 -8.09
C LEU A 530 -26.73 -13.08 -7.38
N ALA A 531 -27.55 -12.99 -6.34
CA ALA A 531 -28.05 -14.17 -5.63
C ALA A 531 -29.06 -14.92 -6.50
N LEU A 532 -28.90 -16.24 -6.57
CA LEU A 532 -29.89 -17.15 -7.14
C LEU A 532 -30.68 -17.78 -6.01
N VAL A 533 -31.99 -17.58 -6.01
CA VAL A 533 -32.93 -18.15 -5.04
C VAL A 533 -33.89 -19.13 -5.73
N GLU A 534 -34.45 -20.06 -4.95
CA GLU A 534 -35.41 -21.04 -5.48
C GLU A 534 -36.71 -20.38 -5.95
N SER A 535 -37.38 -19.63 -5.06
CA SER A 535 -38.61 -18.91 -5.36
C SER A 535 -38.73 -17.62 -4.54
N THR A 536 -39.61 -16.72 -4.95
CA THR A 536 -39.93 -15.47 -4.23
C THR A 536 -40.52 -15.73 -2.84
N GLU A 537 -41.20 -16.85 -2.65
CA GLU A 537 -41.85 -17.22 -1.38
C GLU A 537 -40.86 -17.89 -0.40
N SER A 538 -40.03 -18.81 -0.91
CA SER A 538 -39.09 -19.56 -0.08
C SER A 538 -37.86 -18.73 0.31
N MET A 539 -37.41 -17.86 -0.60
CA MET A 539 -36.17 -17.08 -0.49
C MET A 539 -34.94 -17.95 -0.16
N ILE A 540 -34.95 -19.24 -0.47
CA ILE A 540 -33.82 -20.14 -0.19
C ILE A 540 -32.68 -19.81 -1.16
N LEU A 541 -31.49 -19.53 -0.64
CA LEU A 541 -30.31 -19.22 -1.44
C LEU A 541 -29.73 -20.51 -2.03
N LEU A 542 -29.79 -20.64 -3.36
CA LEU A 542 -29.23 -21.77 -4.10
C LEU A 542 -27.78 -21.54 -4.53
N GLY A 543 -27.39 -20.28 -4.73
CA GLY A 543 -26.05 -19.94 -5.19
C GLY A 543 -25.90 -18.49 -5.60
N SER A 544 -24.83 -18.19 -6.33
CA SER A 544 -24.65 -16.88 -6.97
C SER A 544 -24.17 -17.02 -8.41
N ILE A 545 -24.53 -16.03 -9.24
CA ILE A 545 -24.16 -15.98 -10.66
C ILE A 545 -23.50 -14.64 -10.96
N GLU A 546 -22.44 -14.66 -11.74
CA GLU A 546 -21.79 -13.45 -12.24
C GLU A 546 -22.70 -12.67 -13.19
N ARG A 547 -22.74 -11.35 -13.01
CA ARG A 547 -23.50 -10.44 -13.86
C ARG A 547 -23.09 -10.54 -15.33
N ALA A 548 -21.80 -10.71 -15.62
CA ALA A 548 -21.29 -10.83 -16.99
C ALA A 548 -21.89 -12.05 -17.72
N GLN A 549 -22.07 -13.16 -17.01
CA GLN A 549 -22.70 -14.37 -17.56
C GLN A 549 -24.20 -14.15 -17.82
N LEU A 550 -24.89 -13.48 -16.91
CA LEU A 550 -26.30 -13.12 -17.08
C LEU A 550 -26.51 -12.14 -18.24
N GLN A 551 -25.62 -11.17 -18.40
CA GLN A 551 -25.60 -10.27 -19.56
C GLN A 551 -25.32 -11.03 -20.85
N ALA A 552 -24.40 -12.00 -20.84
CA ALA A 552 -24.13 -12.87 -21.98
C ALA A 552 -25.37 -13.69 -22.37
N LEU A 553 -26.07 -14.30 -21.40
CA LEU A 553 -27.33 -15.00 -21.64
C LEU A 553 -28.38 -14.11 -22.28
N LEU A 554 -28.59 -12.91 -21.73
CA LEU A 554 -29.55 -11.95 -22.29
C LEU A 554 -29.17 -11.53 -23.71
N SER A 555 -27.86 -11.30 -23.95
CA SER A 555 -27.35 -10.90 -25.27
C SER A 555 -27.42 -12.02 -26.31
N LEU A 556 -27.31 -13.28 -25.89
CA LEU A 556 -27.48 -14.46 -26.73
C LEU A 556 -28.95 -14.64 -27.14
N GLN A 557 -29.86 -14.47 -26.18
CA GLN A 557 -31.29 -14.53 -26.40
C GLN A 557 -31.76 -13.45 -27.39
N LEU A 558 -31.28 -12.21 -27.20
CA LEU A 558 -31.57 -11.05 -28.05
C LEU A 558 -30.53 -10.85 -29.18
N SER A 559 -29.79 -11.90 -29.57
CA SER A 559 -28.66 -11.79 -30.49
C SER A 559 -29.06 -11.35 -31.90
N ARG A 560 -28.13 -10.69 -32.60
CA ARG A 560 -28.32 -10.26 -34.00
C ARG A 560 -28.66 -11.44 -34.92
N SER A 561 -28.06 -12.61 -34.69
CA SER A 561 -28.28 -13.82 -35.49
C SER A 561 -29.73 -14.28 -35.41
N ARG A 562 -30.31 -14.36 -34.20
CA ARG A 562 -31.71 -14.75 -34.01
C ARG A 562 -32.68 -13.70 -34.55
N ARG A 563 -32.36 -12.41 -34.41
CA ARG A 563 -33.14 -11.32 -35.04
C ARG A 563 -33.17 -11.46 -36.57
N LEU A 564 -32.04 -11.78 -37.20
CA LEU A 564 -31.95 -11.98 -38.65
C LEU A 564 -32.68 -13.25 -39.11
N GLU A 565 -32.63 -14.31 -38.32
CA GLU A 565 -33.37 -15.55 -38.57
C GLU A 565 -34.87 -15.32 -38.55
N PHE A 566 -35.39 -14.61 -37.54
CA PHE A 566 -36.80 -14.20 -37.49
C PHE A 566 -37.21 -13.37 -38.71
N ILE A 567 -36.38 -12.40 -39.12
CA ILE A 567 -36.62 -11.59 -40.31
C ILE A 567 -36.65 -12.47 -41.58
N ARG A 568 -35.75 -13.45 -41.70
CA ARG A 568 -35.71 -14.39 -42.83
C ARG A 568 -36.95 -15.29 -42.87
N GLU A 569 -37.33 -15.89 -41.75
CA GLU A 569 -38.53 -16.74 -41.67
C GLU A 569 -39.79 -15.97 -42.04
N ARG A 570 -39.93 -14.72 -41.56
CA ARG A 570 -41.02 -13.82 -41.94
C ARG A 570 -40.99 -13.49 -43.43
N ALA A 571 -39.84 -13.11 -43.98
CA ALA A 571 -39.71 -12.80 -45.40
C ALA A 571 -40.07 -14.00 -46.29
N VAL A 572 -39.72 -15.23 -45.86
CA VAL A 572 -40.11 -16.47 -46.56
C VAL A 572 -41.61 -16.73 -46.41
N GLY A 573 -42.18 -16.56 -45.21
CA GLY A 573 -43.61 -16.73 -44.96
C GLY A 573 -44.49 -15.73 -45.73
N GLU A 574 -44.03 -14.49 -45.87
CA GLU A 574 -44.70 -13.44 -46.64
C GLU A 574 -44.61 -13.70 -48.14
N LYS A 575 -43.45 -14.17 -48.64
CA LYS A 575 -43.30 -14.65 -50.01
C LYS A 575 -44.22 -15.84 -50.31
N ARG A 576 -44.41 -16.73 -49.34
CA ARG A 576 -45.33 -17.88 -49.43
C ARG A 576 -46.80 -17.46 -49.40
N ARG A 577 -47.16 -16.44 -48.61
CA ARG A 577 -48.51 -15.84 -48.62
C ARG A 577 -48.80 -15.12 -49.93
N LEU A 578 -47.84 -14.39 -50.48
CA LEU A 578 -47.96 -13.72 -51.78
C LEU A 578 -48.09 -14.74 -52.93
N SER A 579 -47.41 -15.89 -52.87
CA SER A 579 -47.58 -16.96 -53.86
C SER A 579 -48.90 -17.72 -53.75
N VAL A 580 -49.49 -17.82 -52.54
CA VAL A 580 -50.81 -18.44 -52.33
C VAL A 580 -51.94 -17.48 -52.71
N ALA A 581 -51.75 -16.17 -52.49
CA ALA A 581 -52.68 -15.14 -52.93
C ALA A 581 -52.70 -14.96 -54.46
N SER A 582 -51.60 -15.29 -55.17
CA SER A 582 -51.59 -15.28 -56.64
C SER A 582 -52.32 -16.47 -57.28
N ASP A 583 -52.59 -17.55 -56.55
CA ASP A 583 -53.34 -18.72 -57.05
C ASP A 583 -54.87 -18.61 -56.83
N THR A 584 -55.34 -17.57 -56.14
CA THR A 584 -56.77 -17.32 -55.89
C THR A 584 -57.13 -15.86 -56.13
N GLY A 585 -57.23 -15.45 -57.40
CA GLY A 585 -57.84 -14.16 -57.75
C GLY A 585 -57.31 -13.52 -59.02
N SER A 586 -57.93 -13.85 -60.14
CA SER A 586 -57.84 -13.08 -61.38
C SER A 586 -58.71 -11.82 -61.29
N LYS A 587 -58.15 -10.69 -61.72
CA LYS A 587 -58.76 -9.40 -62.10
C LYS A 587 -59.48 -8.59 -61.01
N ASP A 588 -58.83 -7.51 -60.57
CA ASP A 588 -59.34 -6.17 -60.90
C ASP A 588 -58.28 -5.06 -60.68
N GLY A 589 -58.28 -4.08 -61.58
CA GLY A 589 -57.36 -2.94 -61.56
C GLY A 589 -57.88 -1.79 -60.71
N GLY A 590 -56.98 -1.07 -60.03
CA GLY A 590 -57.36 0.15 -59.33
C GLY A 590 -56.29 0.77 -58.42
N ARG A 591 -55.63 1.81 -58.96
CA ARG A 591 -55.07 3.04 -58.35
C ARG A 591 -54.40 3.04 -56.96
N LEU A 592 -53.22 3.67 -56.99
CA LEU A 592 -52.44 4.32 -55.92
C LEU A 592 -53.27 4.94 -54.77
N SER A 593 -52.70 4.87 -53.56
CA SER A 593 -52.55 6.06 -52.72
C SER A 593 -51.35 5.94 -51.77
N TRP A 594 -50.46 6.92 -51.89
CA TRP A 594 -49.40 7.25 -50.93
C TRP A 594 -50.02 8.10 -49.81
N ALA A 595 -49.78 7.75 -48.54
CA ALA A 595 -50.03 8.67 -47.43
C ALA A 595 -48.93 8.60 -46.37
N GLN A 596 -48.41 9.78 -46.06
CA GLN A 596 -47.22 10.15 -45.29
C GLN A 596 -47.14 9.70 -43.82
N ARG A 597 -45.89 9.35 -43.44
CA ARG A 597 -45.01 9.90 -42.36
C ARG A 597 -45.63 10.43 -41.05
N HIS A 598 -45.07 9.97 -39.92
CA HIS A 598 -44.18 10.66 -38.93
C HIS A 598 -44.11 9.74 -37.68
N VAL A 599 -43.01 9.47 -36.96
CA VAL A 599 -42.12 10.33 -36.15
C VAL A 599 -40.80 9.58 -35.84
N LEU A 600 -39.71 10.33 -35.69
CA LEU A 600 -38.33 9.90 -35.39
C LEU A 600 -38.05 9.82 -33.87
N LEU A 601 -37.17 8.90 -33.44
CA LEU A 601 -35.80 9.23 -32.93
C LEU A 601 -35.00 7.99 -32.43
N ALA A 602 -33.70 8.01 -32.76
CA ALA A 602 -32.56 7.36 -32.09
C ALA A 602 -32.26 5.84 -32.25
N LYS A 603 -31.39 5.49 -33.22
CA LYS A 603 -29.99 5.02 -33.03
C LYS A 603 -29.47 4.28 -34.28
N SER A 604 -28.20 4.54 -34.58
CA SER A 604 -27.52 4.37 -35.87
C SER A 604 -26.87 2.99 -36.07
N LYS A 605 -26.56 2.70 -37.34
CA LYS A 605 -25.82 1.54 -37.92
C LYS A 605 -26.56 0.25 -38.29
N ILE A 606 -27.78 -0.02 -37.80
CA ILE A 606 -28.56 -1.22 -38.21
C ILE A 606 -29.31 -1.01 -39.55
N ARG A 607 -29.57 0.25 -39.93
CA ARG A 607 -30.50 0.58 -41.02
C ARG A 607 -30.08 0.14 -42.43
N LYS A 608 -28.79 0.00 -42.76
CA LYS A 608 -28.40 -0.17 -44.17
C LYS A 608 -28.64 -1.59 -44.73
N GLU A 609 -28.78 -2.62 -43.89
CA GLU A 609 -29.10 -3.98 -44.34
C GLU A 609 -30.55 -4.39 -44.08
N VAL A 610 -31.16 -3.91 -42.99
CA VAL A 610 -32.57 -4.23 -42.67
C VAL A 610 -33.56 -3.55 -43.63
N LEU A 611 -33.18 -2.42 -44.26
CA LEU A 611 -34.03 -1.74 -45.25
C LEU A 611 -34.15 -2.43 -46.62
N LYS A 612 -33.52 -3.59 -46.84
CA LYS A 612 -33.58 -4.30 -48.14
C LYS A 612 -34.62 -5.42 -48.21
N VAL A 613 -35.35 -5.69 -47.12
CA VAL A 613 -36.44 -6.68 -47.10
C VAL A 613 -37.77 -5.93 -47.09
N PRO A 614 -38.58 -5.99 -48.17
CA PRO A 614 -39.92 -5.41 -48.17
C PRO A 614 -40.80 -6.21 -47.19
N GLY A 615 -41.55 -5.54 -46.29
CA GLY A 615 -42.60 -6.16 -45.47
C GLY A 615 -42.36 -6.23 -43.95
N VAL A 616 -41.11 -6.13 -43.47
CA VAL A 616 -40.83 -6.20 -42.01
C VAL A 616 -40.71 -4.81 -41.38
N PHE A 617 -41.68 -4.45 -40.55
CA PHE A 617 -41.70 -3.18 -39.84
C PHE A 617 -40.96 -3.27 -38.49
N VAL A 618 -40.37 -2.15 -38.05
CA VAL A 618 -39.60 -2.08 -36.79
C VAL A 618 -40.43 -2.51 -35.57
N TRP A 619 -41.73 -2.20 -35.55
CA TRP A 619 -42.61 -2.60 -34.45
C TRP A 619 -42.72 -4.13 -34.29
N GLN A 620 -42.61 -4.90 -35.37
CA GLN A 620 -42.68 -6.36 -35.34
C GLN A 620 -41.43 -6.98 -34.71
N ILE A 621 -40.27 -6.31 -34.86
CA ILE A 621 -39.04 -6.74 -34.22
C ILE A 621 -39.11 -6.48 -32.72
N THR A 622 -39.62 -5.31 -32.31
CA THR A 622 -39.83 -5.02 -30.88
C THR A 622 -40.85 -5.96 -30.26
N GLU A 623 -41.94 -6.29 -30.95
CA GLU A 623 -42.94 -7.24 -30.46
C GLU A 623 -42.35 -8.66 -30.31
N TRP A 624 -41.53 -9.10 -31.25
CA TRP A 624 -40.77 -10.34 -31.14
C TRP A 624 -39.77 -10.30 -29.97
N GLU A 625 -39.06 -9.19 -29.77
CA GLU A 625 -38.13 -9.02 -28.65
C GLU A 625 -38.87 -9.09 -27.31
N GLU A 626 -40.06 -8.49 -27.20
CA GLU A 626 -40.89 -8.59 -26.00
C GLU A 626 -41.36 -10.03 -25.76
N GLN A 627 -41.80 -10.75 -26.80
CA GLN A 627 -42.16 -12.17 -26.67
C GLN A 627 -40.97 -13.03 -26.23
N LYS A 628 -39.76 -12.74 -26.73
CA LYS A 628 -38.55 -13.47 -26.35
C LYS A 628 -38.07 -13.16 -24.93
N LEU A 629 -38.41 -11.98 -24.41
CA LEU A 629 -38.15 -11.64 -23.01
C LEU A 629 -39.08 -12.39 -22.05
N ASP A 630 -40.26 -12.82 -22.49
CA ASP A 630 -41.21 -13.58 -21.67
C ASP A 630 -40.87 -15.07 -21.55
N GLU A 631 -39.94 -15.57 -22.37
CA GLU A 631 -39.43 -16.94 -22.23
C GLU A 631 -38.67 -17.13 -20.90
N GLN A 632 -38.76 -18.35 -20.36
CA GLN A 632 -38.00 -18.73 -19.16
C GLN A 632 -36.50 -18.78 -19.44
N VAL A 633 -35.71 -18.32 -18.47
CA VAL A 633 -34.25 -18.34 -18.58
C VAL A 633 -33.75 -19.77 -18.48
N ASN A 634 -32.96 -20.20 -19.46
CA ASN A 634 -32.26 -21.48 -19.37
C ASN A 634 -30.88 -21.29 -18.71
N PHE A 635 -30.75 -21.75 -17.47
CA PHE A 635 -29.51 -21.70 -16.70
C PHE A 635 -28.53 -22.86 -16.97
N SER A 636 -28.85 -23.82 -17.85
CA SER A 636 -28.01 -25.02 -18.08
C SER A 636 -26.58 -24.70 -18.52
N ASN A 637 -26.38 -23.58 -19.22
CA ASN A 637 -25.08 -23.15 -19.73
C ASN A 637 -24.41 -22.09 -18.82
N CYS A 638 -24.99 -21.78 -17.66
CA CYS A 638 -24.39 -20.86 -16.70
C CYS A 638 -23.58 -21.59 -15.63
N LYS A 639 -22.45 -20.98 -15.23
CA LYS A 639 -21.68 -21.45 -14.10
C LYS A 639 -22.28 -20.84 -12.84
N ILE A 640 -23.06 -21.63 -12.11
CA ILE A 640 -23.60 -21.25 -10.81
C ILE A 640 -22.53 -21.58 -9.77
N ASP A 641 -22.17 -20.61 -8.92
CA ASP A 641 -21.44 -20.88 -7.70
C ASP A 641 -22.43 -21.39 -6.64
N PRO A 642 -22.41 -22.68 -6.27
CA PRO A 642 -23.40 -23.27 -5.36
C PRO A 642 -23.15 -22.90 -3.89
N ALA A 643 -21.96 -22.41 -3.55
CA ALA A 643 -21.57 -22.16 -2.17
C ALA A 643 -20.99 -20.75 -2.00
N PRO A 644 -21.74 -19.69 -2.35
CA PRO A 644 -21.29 -18.34 -2.07
C PRO A 644 -21.18 -18.15 -0.55
N ILE A 645 -20.31 -17.26 -0.12
CA ILE A 645 -20.03 -17.11 1.30
C ILE A 645 -21.26 -16.57 2.04
N GLN A 646 -21.67 -17.32 3.06
CA GLN A 646 -22.85 -17.04 3.88
C GLN A 646 -22.45 -16.63 5.30
N LEU A 647 -23.21 -15.70 5.87
CA LEU A 647 -23.08 -15.25 7.25
C LEU A 647 -24.39 -15.50 7.99
N VAL A 648 -24.27 -15.96 9.23
CA VAL A 648 -25.41 -16.06 10.15
C VAL A 648 -25.72 -14.67 10.71
N GLU A 649 -27.00 -14.32 10.81
CA GLU A 649 -27.49 -13.01 11.29
C GLU A 649 -26.89 -12.57 12.65
N ARG A 650 -26.64 -13.52 13.56
CA ARG A 650 -26.10 -13.27 14.90
C ARG A 650 -24.57 -13.23 14.97
N THR A 651 -23.89 -13.35 13.82
CA THR A 651 -22.43 -13.29 13.77
C THR A 651 -21.98 -11.91 14.25
N SER A 652 -21.00 -11.88 15.16
CA SER A 652 -20.43 -10.63 15.66
C SER A 652 -19.69 -9.90 14.53
N LEU A 653 -19.72 -8.56 14.54
CA LEU A 653 -18.98 -7.72 13.60
C LEU A 653 -17.49 -8.06 13.53
N HIS A 654 -16.87 -8.45 14.65
CA HIS A 654 -15.46 -8.86 14.67
C HIS A 654 -15.21 -10.09 13.80
N LYS A 655 -15.99 -11.17 13.98
CA LYS A 655 -15.89 -12.38 13.14
C LYS A 655 -16.14 -12.07 11.67
N THR A 656 -17.17 -11.26 11.37
CA THR A 656 -17.47 -10.82 10.00
C THR A 656 -16.32 -10.04 9.39
N HIS A 657 -15.75 -9.09 10.13
CA HIS A 657 -14.59 -8.32 9.70
C HIS A 657 -13.37 -9.21 9.43
N THR A 658 -13.07 -10.15 10.33
CA THR A 658 -11.97 -11.11 10.17
C THR A 658 -12.19 -11.96 8.93
N LEU A 659 -13.41 -12.42 8.67
CA LEU A 659 -13.75 -13.24 7.50
C LEU A 659 -13.60 -12.44 6.19
N PHE A 660 -14.10 -11.20 6.14
CA PHE A 660 -13.92 -10.30 5.00
C PHE A 660 -12.43 -10.00 4.74
N SER A 661 -11.64 -9.82 5.81
CA SER A 661 -10.20 -9.52 5.70
C SER A 661 -9.38 -10.73 5.26
N LEU A 662 -9.70 -11.92 5.77
CA LEU A 662 -8.98 -13.17 5.46
C LEU A 662 -9.24 -13.66 4.04
N LEU A 663 -10.50 -13.62 3.62
CA LEU A 663 -10.93 -14.16 2.33
C LEU A 663 -10.97 -13.09 1.22
N GLY A 664 -10.71 -11.81 1.55
CA GLY A 664 -10.72 -10.72 0.58
C GLY A 664 -12.09 -10.50 -0.06
N LEU A 665 -13.16 -10.54 0.74
CA LEU A 665 -14.53 -10.52 0.22
C LEU A 665 -15.01 -9.12 -0.12
N ASP A 666 -15.63 -8.99 -1.30
CA ASP A 666 -16.38 -7.79 -1.69
C ASP A 666 -17.74 -7.71 -0.94
N HIS A 667 -18.40 -8.86 -0.79
CA HIS A 667 -19.71 -9.01 -0.16
C HIS A 667 -19.90 -10.44 0.36
N ALA A 668 -20.88 -10.62 1.25
CA ALA A 668 -21.33 -11.91 1.75
C ALA A 668 -22.85 -11.90 1.91
N TYR A 669 -23.50 -13.03 1.65
CA TYR A 669 -24.94 -13.17 1.82
C TYR A 669 -25.25 -13.50 3.29
N VAL A 670 -26.34 -12.93 3.82
CA VAL A 670 -26.81 -13.24 5.17
C VAL A 670 -28.00 -14.17 5.07
N THR A 671 -27.87 -15.33 5.69
CA THR A 671 -28.91 -16.36 5.67
C THR A 671 -29.39 -16.72 7.08
N SER A 672 -30.67 -17.05 7.21
CA SER A 672 -31.22 -17.71 8.40
C SER A 672 -32.04 -18.91 7.94
N ILE A 673 -31.65 -20.10 8.40
CA ILE A 673 -32.27 -21.37 8.00
C ILE A 673 -32.32 -21.52 6.46
N GLY A 674 -31.23 -21.15 5.78
CA GLY A 674 -31.10 -21.19 4.32
C GLY A 674 -31.80 -20.06 3.56
N ARG A 675 -32.66 -19.26 4.21
CA ARG A 675 -33.34 -18.12 3.58
C ARG A 675 -32.43 -16.90 3.50
N LEU A 676 -32.38 -16.28 2.33
CA LEU A 676 -31.68 -15.03 2.08
C LEU A 676 -32.43 -13.85 2.73
N ILE A 677 -31.78 -13.21 3.70
CA ILE A 677 -32.37 -12.10 4.47
C ILE A 677 -31.68 -10.77 4.17
N GLY A 678 -30.40 -10.82 3.86
CA GLY A 678 -29.60 -9.62 3.67
C GLY A 678 -28.33 -9.89 2.89
N VAL A 679 -27.65 -8.79 2.55
CA VAL A 679 -26.28 -8.81 2.06
C VAL A 679 -25.47 -7.88 2.96
N VAL A 680 -24.25 -8.30 3.26
CA VAL A 680 -23.23 -7.43 3.85
C VAL A 680 -22.20 -7.12 2.79
N SER A 681 -21.95 -5.83 2.54
CA SER A 681 -20.86 -5.39 1.67
C SER A 681 -19.67 -4.84 2.47
N LEU A 682 -18.47 -4.83 1.87
CA LEU A 682 -17.27 -4.23 2.50
C LEU A 682 -17.52 -2.77 2.96
N LYS A 683 -18.41 -2.04 2.27
CA LYS A 683 -18.80 -0.67 2.64
C LYS A 683 -19.49 -0.63 3.99
N GLU A 684 -20.45 -1.51 4.26
CA GLU A 684 -21.18 -1.55 5.54
C GLU A 684 -20.27 -1.95 6.71
N VAL A 685 -19.37 -2.92 6.48
CA VAL A 685 -18.36 -3.31 7.47
C VAL A 685 -17.40 -2.15 7.78
N THR A 686 -17.13 -1.27 6.80
CA THR A 686 -16.30 -0.08 7.00
C THR A 686 -17.04 1.08 7.70
N ILE A 687 -18.32 1.30 7.34
CA ILE A 687 -19.16 2.42 7.81
C ILE A 687 -19.72 2.20 9.22
N SER A 688 -19.74 0.98 9.74
CA SER A 688 -20.22 0.68 11.11
C SER A 688 -19.37 1.36 12.22
N ARG A 689 -18.26 2.04 11.87
CA ARG A 689 -17.35 2.75 12.78
C ARG A 689 -17.90 4.04 13.43
N PRO A 690 -18.60 4.96 12.75
CA PRO A 690 -19.29 6.08 13.41
C PRO A 690 -20.39 5.64 14.40
N PHE A 691 -21.10 4.53 14.15
CA PHE A 691 -22.07 3.98 15.12
C PHE A 691 -21.37 3.52 16.43
N LEU A 692 -20.10 3.11 16.36
CA LEU A 692 -19.25 2.74 17.50
C LEU A 692 -18.81 3.93 18.40
N LYS A 693 -19.18 5.19 18.09
CA LYS A 693 -19.02 6.37 18.97
C LYS A 693 -20.31 6.79 19.69
N CYS A 694 -21.47 6.35 19.21
CA CYS A 694 -22.78 6.84 19.69
C CYS A 694 -23.46 5.92 20.71
N VAL A 695 -22.86 4.77 21.05
CA VAL A 695 -23.43 3.86 22.05
C VAL A 695 -22.85 4.21 23.43
N PRO A 696 -23.65 4.78 24.37
CA PRO A 696 -23.21 4.97 25.74
C PRO A 696 -22.91 3.59 26.36
N PRO A 697 -21.93 3.50 27.28
CA PRO A 697 -21.66 2.24 27.98
C PRO A 697 -22.95 1.76 28.65
N PRO A 698 -23.24 0.43 28.65
CA PRO A 698 -24.41 -0.09 29.34
C PRO A 698 -24.34 0.36 30.81
N PRO A 699 -25.48 0.76 31.41
CA PRO A 699 -25.50 1.16 32.81
C PRO A 699 -24.93 0.02 33.64
N LYS A 700 -23.90 0.30 34.45
CA LYS A 700 -23.32 -0.65 35.40
C LYS A 700 -24.47 -1.24 36.22
N LYS A 701 -24.87 -2.48 35.91
CA LYS A 701 -25.81 -3.22 36.76
C LYS A 701 -25.10 -3.39 38.10
N LYS A 702 -25.57 -2.67 39.12
CA LYS A 702 -25.18 -2.92 40.51
C LYS A 702 -25.31 -4.43 40.78
N PRO A 703 -24.34 -5.07 41.44
CA PRO A 703 -24.45 -6.48 41.78
C PRO A 703 -25.73 -6.67 42.59
N ARG A 704 -26.66 -7.48 42.06
CA ARG A 704 -27.81 -7.94 42.84
C ARG A 704 -27.26 -8.86 43.93
N LEU A 705 -27.34 -8.40 45.18
CA LEU A 705 -27.16 -9.24 46.36
C LEU A 705 -28.03 -10.50 46.22
N PRO A 706 -27.53 -11.69 46.59
CA PRO A 706 -28.32 -12.91 46.52
C PRO A 706 -29.51 -12.81 47.48
N LYS A 707 -30.72 -13.06 46.96
CA LYS A 707 -31.93 -13.19 47.78
C LYS A 707 -31.74 -14.36 48.73
N ARG A 708 -31.95 -14.10 50.02
CA ARG A 708 -32.04 -15.09 51.10
C ARG A 708 -33.24 -16.00 50.82
N GLU A 709 -33.02 -17.21 50.34
CA GLU A 709 -34.06 -18.24 50.22
C GLU A 709 -34.49 -18.68 51.63
N ARG A 710 -35.76 -18.45 51.97
CA ARG A 710 -36.41 -19.10 53.10
C ARG A 710 -37.18 -20.32 52.56
N GLY A 711 -36.69 -21.49 52.94
CA GLY A 711 -37.46 -22.70 53.28
C GLY A 711 -38.56 -23.19 52.33
N ALA A 712 -38.25 -24.26 51.59
CA ALA A 712 -39.24 -25.28 51.25
C ALA A 712 -38.61 -26.67 51.47
N ARG A 713 -39.30 -27.49 52.27
CA ARG A 713 -38.91 -28.83 52.74
C ARG A 713 -38.85 -29.82 51.58
N CYS A 714 -37.82 -30.67 51.55
CA CYS A 714 -37.85 -31.96 50.86
C CYS A 714 -37.61 -33.07 51.87
N VAL A 715 -38.63 -33.90 52.07
CA VAL A 715 -38.62 -35.11 52.90
C VAL A 715 -38.10 -36.25 52.03
N LEU A 716 -36.96 -36.84 52.39
CA LEU A 716 -36.47 -38.10 51.82
C LEU A 716 -36.69 -39.21 52.86
N ARG A 717 -37.56 -40.18 52.52
CA ARG A 717 -37.68 -41.47 53.20
C ARG A 717 -36.52 -42.37 52.77
N SER A 718 -35.79 -42.93 53.74
CA SER A 718 -34.95 -44.12 53.55
C SER A 718 -35.77 -45.41 53.77
N PRO A 719 -35.45 -46.53 53.10
CA PRO A 719 -36.12 -47.82 53.32
C PRO A 719 -35.51 -48.58 54.52
N PRO A 720 -36.21 -49.60 55.07
CA PRO A 720 -35.75 -50.31 56.27
C PRO A 720 -34.70 -51.40 55.95
N ALA A 721 -33.94 -51.71 56.99
CA ALA A 721 -32.81 -52.62 57.04
C ALA A 721 -33.14 -54.10 56.77
N VAL A 722 -32.17 -54.80 56.16
CA VAL A 722 -31.50 -55.98 56.72
C VAL A 722 -30.01 -55.85 56.42
#